data_AF-A0A954VLJ4-F1
#
_entry.id   AF-A0A954VLJ4-F1
#
_cell.length_a   1.000
_cell.length_b   1.000
_cell.length_c   1.000
_cell.angle_alpha   90.00
_cell.angle_beta   90.00
_cell.angle_gamma   90.00
#
_symmetry.space_group_name_H-M   'P 1'
#
loop_
_entity.id
_entity.type
_entity.pdbx_description
1 polymer ?
#
loop_
_entity_poly.entity_id
_entity_poly.type
_entity_poly.pdbx_seq_one_letter_code
_entity_poly.pdbx_strand_id
1 'polypeptide(L)'
;MTSFYPAVSSRATTQLGIVRTLYQLHTDQNNINTLMEQLSTGHRISKASEDPAAAIRTFAARRQLSFREQTQANLTSADTMLSTSESTLSQAQDILNEMRGLVVESGNNLLSTEEIDANLERIKAGISKLFDLANSKFRDQYIFGGSKVNNSPLEFFGDTVRFVGNETNLDTIADYSTTLAANVTAEDAFGIRSERIVSNVDLDPSVASTTQLSILNRGDGVRTGAISFSDGVNSTEVDLASAYTLQDVVDAINASSLGPRTLKASLTTNGLRVEYLDGGSGQLRIGEVGSGSTAADLGIYNLESITSSPVVGADLNPVLTVRTKLSQLFGGTGLTAASSLQVTQGSKKYTISISGISTIEDFINRIHRSGAALKVDIDPTGRFLSVQNLESGSSLSIGENGGNLASRLGLRTMDTGTFLSDLNNGDGIEINENGDDLIFTRNDGTNLRIDLQGVQTISDVLDRINNNISNSNPATRITASLTNSGNGIVLSTPNGTQPLQLQNAGGSGAAWGLGLIPKGESEIVGTVSGSTTSIRGTDVGGVEVDGVFSTLIRLRDAIQSGSVETLPNLTASLDGDIQRMAMARGVVGARQQNIQNIKDLSSELQLTLKENESNEIDADLAQVISDLQSRQAALQASLQLMGTSLRQSLIDYL
;
A
#
# COMPACT_ATOMS: atom_id res chain seq x y z
N MET A 1 67.85 0.99 -0.44
CA MET A 1 69.30 1.15 -0.23
C MET A 1 69.62 1.07 1.26
N THR A 2 69.83 -0.13 1.79
CA THR A 2 70.36 -0.34 3.15
C THR A 2 71.88 -0.44 3.06
N SER A 3 72.53 0.51 3.74
CA SER A 3 73.97 0.71 3.82
C SER A 3 74.74 -0.57 4.15
N PHE A 4 75.68 -0.92 3.28
CA PHE A 4 76.77 -1.84 3.59
C PHE A 4 77.70 -1.12 4.58
N TYR A 5 77.62 -1.46 5.87
CA TYR A 5 78.64 -1.06 6.85
C TYR A 5 79.69 -2.18 6.94
N PRO A 6 80.86 -2.06 6.28
CA PRO A 6 81.98 -2.92 6.60
C PRO A 6 82.42 -2.60 8.02
N ALA A 7 82.32 -3.59 8.91
CA ALA A 7 82.77 -3.43 10.29
C ALA A 7 84.30 -3.30 10.29
N VAL A 8 84.81 -2.14 10.69
CA VAL A 8 86.21 -1.97 11.11
C VAL A 8 86.38 -2.78 12.40
N SER A 9 86.89 -4.01 12.29
CA SER A 9 87.26 -4.82 13.43
C SER A 9 88.64 -4.39 13.91
N SER A 10 88.71 -3.67 15.03
CA SER A 10 89.97 -3.63 15.78
C SER A 10 89.85 -3.93 17.27
N ARG A 11 88.65 -3.94 17.88
CA ARG A 11 88.50 -4.30 19.32
C ARG A 11 87.11 -4.85 19.71
N ALA A 12 86.63 -5.91 19.05
CA ALA A 12 85.49 -6.69 19.56
C ALA A 12 85.90 -8.17 19.63
N THR A 13 85.65 -8.82 20.77
CA THR A 13 85.99 -10.22 21.05
C THR A 13 85.45 -11.15 19.96
N THR A 14 86.25 -12.11 19.48
CA THR A 14 85.96 -13.05 18.38
C THR A 14 84.59 -13.72 18.48
N GLN A 15 84.12 -13.97 19.71
CA GLN A 15 82.80 -14.55 20.01
C GLN A 15 81.63 -13.62 19.66
N LEU A 16 81.76 -12.30 19.84
CA LEU A 16 80.75 -11.30 19.43
C LEU A 16 80.68 -11.17 17.90
N GLY A 17 81.80 -11.36 17.20
CA GLY A 17 81.86 -11.38 15.73
C GLY A 17 81.07 -12.56 15.16
N ILE A 18 81.32 -13.78 15.65
CA ILE A 18 80.63 -15.00 15.22
C ILE A 18 79.12 -14.93 15.50
N VAL A 19 78.71 -14.49 16.70
CA VAL A 19 77.29 -14.34 17.06
C VAL A 19 76.60 -13.31 16.14
N ARG A 20 77.27 -12.21 15.81
CA ARG A 20 76.75 -11.20 14.88
C ARG A 20 76.62 -11.73 13.45
N THR A 21 77.58 -12.52 12.97
CA THR A 21 77.50 -13.14 11.63
C THR A 21 76.45 -14.23 11.57
N LEU A 22 76.27 -15.04 12.62
CA LEU A 22 75.16 -16.01 12.71
C LEU A 22 73.80 -15.31 12.68
N TYR A 23 73.66 -14.20 13.40
CA TYR A 23 72.45 -13.37 13.36
C TYR A 23 72.20 -12.82 11.95
N GLN A 24 73.24 -12.37 11.25
CA GLN A 24 73.14 -11.93 9.86
C GLN A 24 72.73 -13.06 8.91
N LEU A 25 73.34 -14.25 9.01
CA LEU A 25 72.95 -15.41 8.21
C LEU A 25 71.50 -15.81 8.42
N HIS A 26 71.05 -15.86 9.68
CA HIS A 26 69.65 -16.17 9.99
C HIS A 26 68.71 -15.09 9.42
N THR A 27 69.11 -13.83 9.46
CA THR A 27 68.38 -12.71 8.86
C THR A 27 68.32 -12.82 7.33
N ASP A 28 69.43 -13.14 6.67
CA ASP A 28 69.49 -13.31 5.21
C ASP A 28 68.70 -14.53 4.74
N GLN A 29 68.77 -15.65 5.48
CA GLN A 29 67.96 -16.83 5.20
C GLN A 29 66.47 -16.53 5.30
N ASN A 30 66.03 -15.79 6.33
CA ASN A 30 64.63 -15.38 6.46
C ASN A 30 64.19 -14.46 5.32
N ASN A 31 65.02 -13.49 4.95
CA ASN A 31 64.71 -12.58 3.84
C ASN A 31 64.65 -13.30 2.49
N ILE A 32 65.54 -14.27 2.24
CA ILE A 32 65.50 -15.12 1.05
C ILE A 32 64.22 -15.95 1.03
N ASN A 33 63.82 -16.53 2.17
CA ASN A 33 62.57 -17.27 2.27
C ASN A 33 61.36 -16.36 1.95
N THR A 34 61.33 -15.13 2.47
CA THR A 34 60.29 -14.14 2.16
C THR A 34 60.28 -13.77 0.67
N LEU A 35 61.43 -13.51 0.05
CA LEU A 35 61.49 -13.20 -1.38
C LEU A 35 61.09 -14.39 -2.26
N MET A 36 61.41 -15.63 -1.84
CA MET A 36 60.91 -16.84 -2.51
C MET A 36 59.40 -17.00 -2.33
N GLU A 37 58.85 -16.66 -1.16
CA GLU A 37 57.41 -16.63 -0.92
C GLU A 37 56.73 -15.59 -1.82
N GLN A 38 57.24 -14.35 -1.87
CA GLN A 38 56.74 -13.29 -2.76
C GLN A 38 56.84 -13.66 -4.25
N LEU A 39 57.94 -14.32 -4.64
CA LEU A 39 58.13 -14.82 -6.01
C LEU A 39 57.14 -15.94 -6.35
N SER A 40 56.80 -16.79 -5.36
CA SER A 40 55.87 -17.90 -5.55
C SER A 40 54.40 -17.46 -5.52
N THR A 41 54.05 -16.49 -4.67
CA THR A 41 52.66 -16.01 -4.50
C THR A 41 52.34 -14.87 -5.46
N GLY A 42 53.35 -14.17 -5.99
CA GLY A 42 53.16 -12.93 -6.75
C GLY A 42 52.79 -11.72 -5.89
N HIS A 43 52.72 -11.89 -4.57
CA HIS A 43 52.27 -10.85 -3.64
C HIS A 43 53.41 -10.36 -2.76
N ARG A 44 53.57 -9.05 -2.65
CA ARG A 44 54.52 -8.36 -1.78
C ARG A 44 54.22 -8.58 -0.30
N ILE A 45 52.95 -8.71 0.07
CA ILE A 45 52.52 -9.00 1.45
C ILE A 45 51.70 -10.30 1.49
N SER A 46 52.05 -11.20 2.40
CA SER A 46 51.33 -12.46 2.64
C SER A 46 50.67 -12.47 4.02
N LYS A 47 51.13 -11.63 4.95
CA LYS A 47 50.55 -11.49 6.31
C LYS A 47 50.24 -10.03 6.62
N ALA A 48 49.12 -9.79 7.31
CA ALA A 48 48.74 -8.44 7.73
C ALA A 48 49.76 -7.77 8.69
N SER A 49 50.61 -8.55 9.35
CA SER A 49 51.70 -8.05 10.19
C SER A 49 52.87 -7.46 9.40
N GLU A 50 53.00 -7.76 8.10
CA GLU A 50 54.12 -7.31 7.25
C GLU A 50 53.95 -5.84 6.81
N ASP A 51 52.70 -5.45 6.49
CA ASP A 51 52.30 -4.05 6.31
C ASP A 51 50.84 -3.87 6.76
N PRO A 52 50.60 -3.44 8.01
CA PRO A 52 49.24 -3.24 8.51
C PRO A 52 48.44 -2.20 7.73
N ALA A 53 49.08 -1.18 7.17
CA ALA A 53 48.38 -0.10 6.45
C ALA A 53 47.92 -0.57 5.06
N ALA A 54 48.80 -1.23 4.31
CA ALA A 54 48.44 -1.86 3.03
C ALA A 54 47.40 -2.98 3.22
N ALA A 55 47.53 -3.77 4.30
CA ALA A 55 46.55 -4.80 4.63
C ALA A 55 45.16 -4.22 4.91
N ILE A 56 45.04 -3.12 5.68
CA ILE A 56 43.75 -2.45 5.92
C ILE A 56 43.13 -1.94 4.62
N ARG A 57 43.92 -1.29 3.75
CA ARG A 57 43.42 -0.79 2.45
C ARG A 57 42.95 -1.93 1.55
N THR A 58 43.70 -3.02 1.51
CA THR A 58 43.31 -4.24 0.77
C THR A 58 42.02 -4.83 1.32
N PHE A 59 41.89 -5.00 2.64
CA PHE A 59 40.66 -5.55 3.21
C PHE A 59 39.44 -4.66 2.93
N ALA A 60 39.62 -3.34 2.96
CA ALA A 60 38.57 -2.40 2.56
C ALA A 60 38.18 -2.58 1.08
N ALA A 61 39.16 -2.66 0.17
CA ALA A 61 38.94 -2.88 -1.26
C ALA A 61 38.25 -4.23 -1.53
N ARG A 62 38.72 -5.32 -0.92
CA ARG A 62 38.12 -6.66 -1.02
C ARG A 62 36.68 -6.70 -0.52
N ARG A 63 36.40 -6.05 0.61
CA ARG A 63 35.02 -5.96 1.14
C ARG A 63 34.11 -5.25 0.14
N GLN A 64 34.59 -4.17 -0.46
CA GLN A 64 33.83 -3.43 -1.47
C GLN A 64 33.65 -4.23 -2.77
N LEU A 65 34.68 -4.97 -3.21
CA LEU A 65 34.61 -5.88 -4.35
C LEU A 65 33.56 -6.97 -4.12
N SER A 66 33.62 -7.67 -3.00
CA SER A 66 32.67 -8.73 -2.66
C SER A 66 31.22 -8.22 -2.61
N PHE A 67 31.00 -7.04 -2.02
CA PHE A 67 29.69 -6.40 -2.02
C PHE A 67 29.20 -6.08 -3.44
N ARG A 68 30.07 -5.54 -4.30
CA ARG A 68 29.75 -5.22 -5.70
C ARG A 68 29.48 -6.48 -6.52
N GLU A 69 30.24 -7.55 -6.33
CA GLU A 69 30.03 -8.85 -6.99
C GLU A 69 28.66 -9.45 -6.63
N GLN A 70 28.29 -9.42 -5.34
CA GLN A 70 26.98 -9.87 -4.90
C GLN A 70 25.85 -9.01 -5.48
N THR A 71 26.01 -7.68 -5.46
CA THR A 71 25.03 -6.75 -6.03
C THR A 71 24.88 -6.94 -7.54
N GLN A 72 25.97 -7.16 -8.28
CA GLN A 72 25.94 -7.47 -9.71
C GLN A 72 25.15 -8.77 -10.00
N ALA A 73 25.33 -9.80 -9.18
CA ALA A 73 24.58 -11.06 -9.30
C ALA A 73 23.08 -10.88 -9.01
N ASN A 74 22.75 -10.06 -8.01
CA ASN A 74 21.36 -9.69 -7.67
C ASN A 74 20.71 -8.91 -8.83
N LEU A 75 21.40 -7.88 -9.34
CA LEU A 75 20.95 -7.06 -10.47
C LEU A 75 20.76 -7.89 -11.74
N THR A 76 21.65 -8.85 -12.01
CA THR A 76 21.50 -9.78 -13.15
C THR A 76 20.26 -10.67 -12.99
N SER A 77 19.96 -11.11 -11.77
CA SER A 77 18.74 -11.88 -11.49
C SER A 77 17.48 -11.01 -11.67
N ALA A 78 17.50 -9.76 -11.19
CA ALA A 78 16.41 -8.81 -11.37
C ALA A 78 16.19 -8.46 -12.85
N ASP A 79 17.26 -8.22 -13.61
CA ASP A 79 17.21 -7.98 -15.06
C ASP A 79 16.54 -9.14 -15.80
N THR A 80 16.93 -10.39 -15.49
CA THR A 80 16.33 -11.59 -16.10
C THR A 80 14.85 -11.75 -15.73
N MET A 81 14.48 -11.44 -14.48
CA MET A 81 13.09 -11.47 -14.02
C MET A 81 12.26 -10.40 -14.77
N LEU A 82 12.78 -9.18 -14.92
CA LEU A 82 12.17 -8.11 -15.69
C LEU A 82 12.04 -8.46 -17.18
N SER A 83 13.03 -9.10 -17.80
CA SER A 83 12.92 -9.61 -19.18
C SER A 83 11.81 -10.65 -19.32
N THR A 84 11.66 -11.53 -18.32
CA THR A 84 10.58 -12.52 -18.29
C THR A 84 9.22 -11.83 -18.16
N SER A 85 9.11 -10.80 -17.30
CA SER A 85 7.91 -9.97 -17.19
C SER A 85 7.58 -9.26 -18.51
N GLU A 86 8.56 -8.65 -19.19
CA GLU A 86 8.36 -7.99 -20.49
C GLU A 86 7.79 -8.94 -21.53
N SER A 87 8.41 -10.12 -21.70
CA SER A 87 7.96 -11.11 -22.67
C SER A 87 6.56 -11.64 -22.35
N THR A 88 6.25 -11.79 -21.06
CA THR A 88 4.92 -12.23 -20.60
C THR A 88 3.86 -11.16 -20.86
N LEU A 89 4.17 -9.88 -20.60
CA LEU A 89 3.28 -8.76 -20.90
C LEU A 89 3.07 -8.58 -22.40
N SER A 90 4.10 -8.79 -23.23
CA SER A 90 3.94 -8.77 -24.69
C SER A 90 2.96 -9.84 -25.17
N GLN A 91 3.09 -11.08 -24.67
CA GLN A 91 2.17 -12.16 -25.00
C GLN A 91 0.74 -11.88 -24.51
N ALA A 92 0.59 -11.24 -23.35
CA ALA A 92 -0.71 -10.84 -22.82
C ALA A 92 -1.35 -9.76 -23.72
N GLN A 93 -0.57 -8.77 -24.15
CA GLN A 93 -1.02 -7.71 -25.05
C GLN A 93 -1.46 -8.28 -26.41
N ASP A 94 -0.78 -9.30 -26.94
CA ASP A 94 -1.18 -9.98 -28.18
C ASP A 94 -2.56 -10.64 -28.04
N ILE A 95 -2.87 -11.25 -26.89
CA ILE A 95 -4.20 -11.82 -26.61
C ILE A 95 -5.25 -10.70 -26.60
N LEU A 96 -4.97 -9.56 -25.97
CA LEU A 96 -5.93 -8.44 -25.97
C LEU A 96 -6.18 -7.87 -27.37
N ASN A 97 -5.15 -7.80 -28.21
CA ASN A 97 -5.31 -7.39 -29.61
C ASN A 97 -6.20 -8.38 -30.38
N GLU A 98 -6.07 -9.68 -30.14
CA GLU A 98 -6.96 -10.70 -30.72
C GLU A 98 -8.41 -10.50 -30.23
N MET A 99 -8.61 -10.32 -28.93
CA MET A 99 -9.94 -10.10 -28.35
C MET A 99 -10.59 -8.81 -28.87
N ARG A 100 -9.80 -7.73 -29.03
CA ARG A 100 -10.27 -6.48 -29.66
C ARG A 100 -10.77 -6.73 -31.08
N GLY A 101 -10.08 -7.58 -31.86
CA GLY A 101 -10.53 -8.00 -33.18
C GLY A 101 -11.91 -8.67 -33.14
N LEU A 102 -12.13 -9.57 -32.17
CA LEU A 102 -13.42 -10.25 -31.98
C LEU A 102 -14.55 -9.29 -31.59
N VAL A 103 -14.28 -8.27 -30.77
CA VAL A 103 -15.30 -7.24 -30.42
C VAL A 103 -15.74 -6.49 -31.67
N VAL A 104 -14.80 -6.05 -32.49
CA VAL A 104 -15.08 -5.31 -33.73
C VAL A 104 -15.82 -6.18 -34.74
N GLU A 105 -15.46 -7.46 -34.86
CA GLU A 105 -16.17 -8.42 -35.72
C GLU A 105 -17.61 -8.64 -35.24
N SER A 106 -17.79 -8.85 -33.94
CA SER A 106 -19.11 -9.13 -33.32
C SER A 106 -20.03 -7.91 -33.30
N GLY A 107 -19.48 -6.69 -33.23
CA GLY A 107 -20.26 -5.46 -33.22
C GLY A 107 -20.82 -5.03 -34.58
N ASN A 108 -20.25 -5.51 -35.68
CA ASN A 108 -20.63 -5.09 -37.04
C ASN A 108 -21.60 -6.04 -37.74
N ASN A 109 -21.73 -7.29 -37.27
CA ASN A 109 -22.48 -8.35 -37.93
C ASN A 109 -23.51 -8.99 -37.01
N LEU A 110 -24.66 -9.38 -37.59
CA LEU A 110 -25.56 -10.36 -36.96
C LEU A 110 -24.88 -11.73 -37.03
N LEU A 111 -24.31 -12.17 -35.92
CA LEU A 111 -23.65 -13.48 -35.81
C LEU A 111 -24.67 -14.61 -35.73
N SER A 112 -24.38 -15.73 -36.39
CA SER A 112 -25.09 -16.99 -36.18
C SER A 112 -24.79 -17.61 -34.81
N THR A 113 -25.64 -18.53 -34.37
CA THR A 113 -25.44 -19.28 -33.11
C THR A 113 -24.10 -20.01 -33.07
N GLU A 114 -23.70 -20.59 -34.19
CA GLU A 114 -22.44 -21.32 -34.34
C GLU A 114 -21.22 -20.38 -34.27
N GLU A 115 -21.32 -19.17 -34.85
CA GLU A 115 -20.27 -18.15 -34.75
C GLU A 115 -20.15 -17.59 -33.33
N ILE A 116 -21.28 -17.40 -32.64
CA ILE A 116 -21.32 -16.99 -31.23
C ILE A 116 -20.62 -18.03 -30.36
N ASP A 117 -20.95 -19.31 -30.52
CA ASP A 117 -20.34 -20.39 -29.74
C ASP A 117 -18.83 -20.47 -29.99
N ALA A 118 -18.39 -20.39 -31.25
CA ALA A 118 -16.97 -20.38 -31.60
C ALA A 118 -16.23 -19.17 -31.00
N ASN A 119 -16.83 -17.98 -31.05
CA ASN A 119 -16.23 -16.77 -30.46
C ASN A 119 -16.16 -16.85 -28.94
N LEU A 120 -17.19 -17.40 -28.28
CA LEU A 120 -17.18 -17.63 -26.84
C LEU A 120 -16.07 -18.59 -26.41
N GLU A 121 -15.82 -19.66 -27.16
CA GLU A 121 -14.70 -20.57 -26.90
C GLU A 121 -13.35 -19.85 -27.01
N ARG A 122 -13.17 -19.01 -28.04
CA ARG A 122 -11.94 -18.21 -28.21
C ARG A 122 -11.72 -17.23 -27.06
N ILE A 123 -12.78 -16.55 -26.60
CA ILE A 123 -12.69 -15.61 -25.48
C ILE A 123 -12.36 -16.34 -24.18
N LYS A 124 -13.02 -17.48 -23.90
CA LYS A 124 -12.71 -18.31 -22.73
C LYS A 124 -11.26 -18.80 -22.74
N ALA A 125 -10.77 -19.26 -23.89
CA ALA A 125 -9.37 -19.66 -24.05
C ALA A 125 -8.41 -18.47 -23.84
N GLY A 126 -8.76 -17.28 -24.35
CA GLY A 126 -8.02 -16.04 -24.13
C GLY A 126 -7.92 -15.66 -22.65
N ILE A 127 -9.04 -15.71 -21.91
CA ILE A 127 -9.08 -15.46 -20.47
C ILE A 127 -8.20 -16.47 -19.72
N SER A 128 -8.31 -17.76 -20.03
CA SER A 128 -7.49 -18.80 -19.39
C SER A 128 -6.01 -18.58 -19.64
N LYS A 129 -5.62 -18.26 -20.89
CA LYS A 129 -4.22 -18.01 -21.24
C LYS A 129 -3.68 -16.76 -20.55
N LEU A 130 -4.46 -15.70 -20.46
CA LEU A 130 -4.09 -14.49 -19.70
C LEU A 130 -3.93 -14.77 -18.21
N PHE A 131 -4.79 -15.61 -17.63
CA PHE A 131 -4.68 -16.04 -16.25
C PHE A 131 -3.37 -16.79 -16.01
N ASP A 132 -3.00 -17.71 -16.90
CA ASP A 132 -1.75 -18.45 -16.82
C ASP A 132 -0.53 -17.52 -16.95
N LEU A 133 -0.59 -16.54 -17.86
CA LEU A 133 0.46 -15.53 -18.02
C LEU A 133 0.61 -14.66 -16.76
N ALA A 134 -0.50 -14.20 -16.17
CA ALA A 134 -0.48 -13.42 -14.93
C ALA A 134 0.02 -14.22 -13.72
N ASN A 135 -0.08 -15.56 -13.77
CA ASN A 135 0.49 -16.48 -12.79
C ASN A 135 1.87 -17.05 -13.20
N SER A 136 2.56 -16.41 -14.15
CA SER A 136 3.89 -16.84 -14.59
C SER A 136 4.92 -16.82 -13.47
N LYS A 137 5.82 -17.79 -13.51
CA LYS A 137 6.91 -17.95 -12.55
C LYS A 137 8.27 -17.70 -13.18
N PHE A 138 9.15 -17.09 -12.41
CA PHE A 138 10.58 -17.10 -12.67
C PHE A 138 11.24 -17.91 -11.55
N ARG A 139 11.87 -19.03 -11.91
CA ARG A 139 12.28 -20.08 -10.96
C ARG A 139 11.03 -20.58 -10.19
N ASP A 140 10.97 -20.37 -8.88
CA ASP A 140 9.84 -20.75 -8.03
C ASP A 140 9.01 -19.56 -7.54
N GLN A 141 9.26 -18.36 -8.08
CA GLN A 141 8.66 -17.11 -7.64
C GLN A 141 7.68 -16.57 -8.68
N TYR A 142 6.48 -16.19 -8.25
CA TYR A 142 5.49 -15.54 -9.10
C TYR A 142 5.91 -14.11 -9.43
N ILE A 143 6.02 -13.79 -10.73
CA ILE A 143 6.62 -12.52 -11.16
C ILE A 143 5.71 -11.31 -10.91
N PHE A 144 4.39 -11.50 -10.99
CA PHE A 144 3.39 -10.46 -10.76
C PHE A 144 2.78 -10.47 -9.34
N GLY A 145 3.32 -11.31 -8.44
CA GLY A 145 2.84 -11.49 -7.06
C GLY A 145 3.08 -10.33 -6.10
N GLY A 146 3.69 -9.23 -6.56
CA GLY A 146 4.24 -8.20 -5.69
C GLY A 146 5.39 -8.77 -4.86
N SER A 147 5.38 -8.54 -3.54
CA SER A 147 6.37 -9.10 -2.60
C SER A 147 5.95 -10.47 -2.06
N LYS A 148 4.70 -10.90 -2.30
CA LYS A 148 4.21 -12.25 -1.99
C LYS A 148 4.56 -13.25 -3.09
N VAL A 149 5.85 -13.47 -3.29
CA VAL A 149 6.37 -14.28 -4.41
C VAL A 149 6.07 -15.78 -4.34
N ASN A 150 5.68 -16.31 -3.18
CA ASN A 150 5.46 -17.76 -2.98
C ASN A 150 4.01 -18.21 -3.21
N ASN A 151 3.07 -17.27 -3.33
CA ASN A 151 1.66 -17.56 -3.49
C ASN A 151 1.20 -17.12 -4.88
N SER A 152 0.24 -17.86 -5.47
CA SER A 152 -0.37 -17.47 -6.73
C SER A 152 -0.99 -16.07 -6.59
N PRO A 153 -0.65 -15.09 -7.46
CA PRO A 153 -1.28 -13.78 -7.41
C PRO A 153 -2.78 -13.85 -7.70
N LEU A 154 -3.19 -14.76 -8.59
CA LEU A 154 -4.57 -14.91 -9.02
C LEU A 154 -5.07 -16.33 -8.81
N GLU A 155 -6.36 -16.44 -8.50
CA GLU A 155 -7.09 -17.70 -8.36
C GLU A 155 -8.43 -17.60 -9.10
N PHE A 156 -8.83 -18.65 -9.83
CA PHE A 156 -10.18 -18.75 -10.36
C PHE A 156 -11.19 -18.95 -9.23
N PHE A 157 -12.33 -18.25 -9.31
CA PHE A 157 -13.40 -18.33 -8.32
C PHE A 157 -14.78 -18.60 -8.94
N GLY A 158 -14.85 -19.68 -9.72
CA GLY A 158 -15.96 -19.94 -10.64
C GLY A 158 -15.59 -19.37 -12.00
N ASP A 159 -16.45 -18.51 -12.55
CA ASP A 159 -16.24 -17.84 -13.84
C ASP A 159 -15.53 -16.48 -13.74
N THR A 160 -15.09 -16.12 -12.53
CA THR A 160 -14.42 -14.86 -12.16
C THR A 160 -12.98 -15.11 -11.70
N VAL A 161 -12.19 -14.04 -11.61
CA VAL A 161 -10.78 -14.08 -11.18
C VAL A 161 -10.61 -13.29 -9.89
N ARG A 162 -10.06 -13.92 -8.86
CA ARG A 162 -9.79 -13.30 -7.56
C ARG A 162 -8.30 -13.01 -7.37
N PHE A 163 -7.99 -11.81 -6.86
CA PHE A 163 -6.64 -11.44 -6.48
C PHE A 163 -6.29 -11.79 -5.03
N VAL A 164 -5.12 -12.39 -4.83
CA VAL A 164 -4.59 -12.85 -3.53
C VAL A 164 -3.18 -12.30 -3.22
N GLY A 165 -2.55 -11.61 -4.19
CA GLY A 165 -1.22 -11.01 -4.07
C GLY A 165 -1.16 -9.74 -3.20
N ASN A 166 -0.18 -8.87 -3.46
CA ASN A 166 -0.10 -7.52 -2.89
C ASN A 166 0.49 -6.48 -3.87
N GLU A 167 0.40 -5.21 -3.50
CA GLU A 167 0.88 -4.05 -4.29
C GLU A 167 2.36 -3.71 -4.06
N THR A 168 2.99 -4.36 -3.09
CA THR A 168 4.37 -4.04 -2.72
C THR A 168 5.30 -4.63 -3.77
N ASN A 169 6.18 -3.81 -4.36
CA ASN A 169 7.21 -4.31 -5.26
C ASN A 169 8.20 -5.22 -4.51
N LEU A 170 8.79 -6.15 -5.25
CA LEU A 170 9.94 -6.91 -4.80
C LEU A 170 11.19 -6.06 -5.02
N ASP A 171 11.76 -5.52 -3.95
CA ASP A 171 12.97 -4.69 -4.04
C ASP A 171 14.25 -5.54 -3.98
N THR A 172 15.22 -5.20 -4.81
CA THR A 172 16.60 -5.70 -4.75
C THR A 172 17.55 -4.57 -4.37
N ILE A 173 18.64 -4.92 -3.67
CA ILE A 173 19.72 -3.98 -3.38
C ILE A 173 20.48 -3.70 -4.67
N ALA A 174 20.67 -2.41 -4.98
CA ALA A 174 21.40 -1.91 -6.14
C ALA A 174 22.71 -1.19 -5.75
N ASP A 175 22.76 -0.59 -4.55
CA ASP A 175 23.98 -0.07 -3.92
C ASP A 175 23.80 0.04 -2.39
N TYR A 176 24.81 0.50 -1.64
CA TYR A 176 24.83 0.64 -0.18
C TYR A 176 23.61 1.34 0.42
N SER A 177 22.98 2.26 -0.31
CA SER A 177 21.80 3.01 0.14
C SER A 177 20.70 3.07 -0.92
N THR A 178 20.74 2.20 -1.92
CA THR A 178 19.82 2.26 -3.06
C THR A 178 19.24 0.89 -3.32
N THR A 179 17.92 0.81 -3.34
CA THR A 179 17.17 -0.36 -3.81
C THR A 179 16.48 -0.04 -5.13
N LEU A 180 16.15 -1.08 -5.88
CA LEU A 180 15.34 -0.99 -7.08
C LEU A 180 14.27 -2.09 -7.07
N ALA A 181 13.09 -1.75 -7.58
CA ALA A 181 12.04 -2.73 -7.82
C ALA A 181 12.44 -3.70 -8.93
N ALA A 182 12.45 -5.00 -8.62
CA ALA A 182 12.83 -6.10 -9.49
C ALA A 182 11.65 -6.72 -10.26
N ASN A 183 10.41 -6.28 -10.00
CA ASN A 183 9.22 -6.77 -10.67
C ASN A 183 8.18 -5.69 -10.91
N VAL A 184 7.20 -5.97 -11.76
CA VAL A 184 5.96 -5.19 -11.89
C VAL A 184 4.82 -5.98 -11.28
N THR A 185 3.91 -5.32 -10.56
CA THR A 185 2.81 -5.98 -9.86
C THR A 185 1.67 -6.36 -10.83
N ALA A 186 0.84 -7.33 -10.44
CA ALA A 186 -0.35 -7.66 -11.20
C ALA A 186 -1.34 -6.48 -11.32
N GLU A 187 -1.38 -5.59 -10.33
CA GLU A 187 -2.21 -4.37 -10.36
C GLU A 187 -1.77 -3.43 -11.47
N ASP A 188 -0.48 -3.08 -11.50
CA ASP A 188 0.07 -2.20 -12.52
C ASP A 188 -0.04 -2.80 -13.93
N ALA A 189 0.09 -4.12 -14.05
CA ALA A 189 0.11 -4.82 -15.33
C ALA A 189 -1.28 -5.14 -15.90
N PHE A 190 -2.21 -5.61 -15.06
CA PHE A 190 -3.47 -6.22 -15.51
C PHE A 190 -4.72 -5.51 -14.99
N GLY A 191 -4.63 -4.66 -13.97
CA GLY A 191 -5.81 -4.09 -13.30
C GLY A 191 -6.64 -5.18 -12.65
N ILE A 192 -6.40 -5.45 -11.37
CA ILE A 192 -6.95 -6.63 -10.68
C ILE A 192 -7.77 -6.22 -9.45
N ARG A 193 -7.93 -4.91 -9.23
CA ARG A 193 -8.70 -4.33 -8.14
C ARG A 193 -9.52 -3.16 -8.62
N SER A 194 -10.61 -2.87 -7.93
CA SER A 194 -11.36 -1.65 -8.19
C SER A 194 -10.61 -0.44 -7.66
N GLU A 195 -11.03 0.72 -8.14
CA GLU A 195 -10.75 1.97 -7.45
C GLU A 195 -11.16 1.87 -5.97
N ARG A 196 -10.41 2.60 -5.15
CA ARG A 196 -10.63 2.63 -3.71
C ARG A 196 -11.83 3.53 -3.42
N ILE A 197 -12.95 2.91 -3.05
CA ILE A 197 -14.12 3.63 -2.55
C ILE A 197 -13.80 4.07 -1.14
N VAL A 198 -13.73 5.38 -0.91
CA VAL A 198 -13.58 5.94 0.43
C VAL A 198 -14.96 6.27 0.96
N SER A 199 -15.21 5.88 2.20
CA SER A 199 -16.43 6.22 2.91
C SER A 199 -16.62 7.74 2.94
N ASN A 200 -17.86 8.18 2.74
CA ASN A 200 -18.25 9.59 2.84
C ASN A 200 -18.62 10.01 4.27
N VAL A 201 -18.52 9.09 5.25
CA VAL A 201 -18.84 9.34 6.66
C VAL A 201 -17.57 9.36 7.50
N ASP A 202 -17.28 10.49 8.13
CA ASP A 202 -16.24 10.57 9.15
C ASP A 202 -16.62 9.73 10.36
N LEU A 203 -15.75 8.80 10.74
CA LEU A 203 -16.00 7.90 11.85
C LEU A 203 -15.72 8.50 13.23
N ASP A 204 -15.08 9.66 13.30
CA ASP A 204 -14.88 10.50 14.49
C ASP A 204 -14.78 9.72 15.81
N PRO A 205 -13.64 9.07 16.10
CA PRO A 205 -13.48 8.29 17.32
C PRO A 205 -13.52 9.16 18.60
N SER A 206 -14.16 8.68 19.65
CA SER A 206 -14.07 9.28 20.97
C SER A 206 -12.72 9.02 21.64
N VAL A 207 -12.31 9.94 22.51
CA VAL A 207 -11.08 9.80 23.30
C VAL A 207 -11.25 8.82 24.46
N ALA A 208 -10.15 8.20 24.87
CA ALA A 208 -10.06 7.32 26.03
C ALA A 208 -8.75 7.58 26.79
N SER A 209 -8.65 7.05 28.01
CA SER A 209 -7.42 7.17 28.83
C SER A 209 -6.19 6.62 28.11
N THR A 210 -6.37 5.57 27.30
CA THR A 210 -5.29 4.96 26.51
C THR A 210 -5.00 5.65 25.17
N THR A 211 -5.74 6.71 24.82
CA THR A 211 -5.50 7.44 23.56
C THR A 211 -4.14 8.12 23.60
N GLN A 212 -3.30 7.83 22.62
CA GLN A 212 -1.95 8.39 22.51
C GLN A 212 -2.01 9.84 22.04
N LEU A 213 -1.12 10.67 22.58
CA LEU A 213 -1.04 12.09 22.19
C LEU A 213 -0.63 12.28 20.73
N SER A 214 0.11 11.33 20.15
CA SER A 214 0.59 11.38 18.76
C SER A 214 -0.51 11.19 17.71
N ILE A 215 -1.68 10.65 18.08
CA ILE A 215 -2.78 10.41 17.15
C ILE A 215 -3.90 11.45 17.27
N LEU A 216 -3.72 12.47 18.11
CA LEU A 216 -4.70 13.55 18.27
C LEU A 216 -4.57 14.58 17.13
N ASN A 217 -5.52 15.51 17.07
CA ASN A 217 -5.56 16.62 16.14
C ASN A 217 -5.43 16.16 14.68
N ARG A 218 -6.20 15.13 14.31
CA ARG A 218 -6.16 14.52 12.96
C ARG A 218 -4.77 14.00 12.55
N GLY A 219 -3.94 13.64 13.53
CA GLY A 219 -2.62 13.04 13.32
C GLY A 219 -1.45 14.01 13.46
N ASP A 220 -1.72 15.31 13.65
CA ASP A 220 -0.68 16.29 13.97
C ASP A 220 -0.07 16.05 15.37
N GLY A 221 -0.82 15.36 16.23
CA GLY A 221 -0.45 15.04 17.59
C GLY A 221 -0.53 16.26 18.53
N VAL A 222 -0.01 16.08 19.74
CA VAL A 222 0.15 17.15 20.74
C VAL A 222 1.63 17.40 20.92
N ARG A 223 2.06 18.66 20.74
CA ARG A 223 3.42 19.07 21.07
C ARG A 223 3.53 19.18 22.59
N THR A 224 4.17 18.20 23.21
CA THR A 224 4.31 18.14 24.67
C THR A 224 5.25 19.23 25.19
N GLY A 225 4.82 19.94 26.21
CA GLY A 225 5.58 20.97 26.92
C GLY A 225 4.89 21.35 28.23
N ALA A 226 5.34 22.41 28.89
CA ALA A 226 4.69 22.91 30.08
C ALA A 226 3.45 23.76 29.73
N ILE A 227 2.40 23.63 30.53
CA ILE A 227 1.18 24.46 30.45
C ILE A 227 0.98 25.22 31.76
N SER A 228 0.46 26.44 31.67
CA SER A 228 0.22 27.30 32.83
C SER A 228 -1.26 27.35 33.19
N PHE A 229 -1.57 27.19 34.47
CA PHE A 229 -2.90 27.42 35.02
C PHE A 229 -2.88 28.65 35.93
N SER A 230 -3.95 29.44 35.93
CA SER A 230 -4.09 30.60 36.82
C SER A 230 -5.56 30.87 37.20
N ASP A 231 -5.79 31.26 38.46
CA ASP A 231 -7.09 31.74 38.95
C ASP A 231 -7.24 33.28 38.89
N GLY A 232 -6.23 33.97 38.32
CA GLY A 232 -6.09 35.43 38.31
C GLY A 232 -5.27 36.01 39.46
N VAL A 233 -4.99 35.22 40.51
CA VAL A 233 -4.16 35.59 41.67
C VAL A 233 -2.96 34.64 41.81
N ASN A 234 -3.20 33.34 41.82
CA ASN A 234 -2.23 32.26 41.84
C ASN A 234 -1.96 31.74 40.42
N SER A 235 -0.76 31.20 40.20
CA SER A 235 -0.39 30.52 38.96
C SER A 235 0.42 29.27 39.29
N THR A 236 0.26 28.21 38.49
CA THR A 236 1.09 27.01 38.58
C THR A 236 1.39 26.48 37.17
N GLU A 237 2.54 25.86 36.98
CA GLU A 237 2.95 25.26 35.71
C GLU A 237 2.95 23.74 35.84
N VAL A 238 2.43 23.05 34.82
CA VAL A 238 2.36 21.59 34.75
C VAL A 238 3.21 21.13 33.58
N ASP A 239 4.25 20.35 33.86
CA ASP A 239 5.13 19.78 32.83
C ASP A 239 4.52 18.51 32.24
N LEU A 240 4.26 18.53 30.93
CA LEU A 240 3.75 17.39 30.16
C LEU A 240 4.79 16.80 29.21
N ALA A 241 6.07 17.17 29.31
CA ALA A 241 7.12 16.72 28.40
C ALA A 241 7.31 15.19 28.35
N SER A 242 6.92 14.47 29.40
CA SER A 242 6.99 13.00 29.49
C SER A 242 5.64 12.30 29.27
N ALA A 243 4.58 13.03 28.94
CA ALA A 243 3.26 12.46 28.71
C ALA A 243 3.20 11.74 27.35
N TYR A 244 2.64 10.53 27.33
CA TYR A 244 2.44 9.74 26.11
C TYR A 244 0.97 9.56 25.76
N THR A 245 0.10 9.56 26.76
CA THR A 245 -1.34 9.33 26.65
C THR A 245 -2.14 10.44 27.30
N LEU A 246 -3.43 10.51 26.98
CA LEU A 246 -4.35 11.42 27.67
C LEU A 246 -4.46 11.13 29.17
N GLN A 247 -4.23 9.88 29.62
CA GLN A 247 -4.17 9.57 31.05
C GLN A 247 -2.99 10.26 31.73
N ASP A 248 -1.82 10.27 31.12
CA ASP A 248 -0.64 10.94 31.68
C ASP A 248 -0.89 12.45 31.85
N VAL A 249 -1.57 13.07 30.89
CA VAL A 249 -1.99 14.48 30.96
C VAL A 249 -2.98 14.70 32.09
N VAL A 250 -4.00 13.85 32.21
CA VAL A 250 -4.99 13.93 33.28
C VAL A 250 -4.32 13.80 34.65
N ASP A 251 -3.41 12.85 34.82
CA ASP A 251 -2.70 12.60 36.08
C ASP A 251 -1.77 13.76 36.45
N ALA A 252 -1.05 14.31 35.48
CA ALA A 252 -0.18 15.47 35.70
C ALA A 252 -0.98 16.72 36.14
N ILE A 253 -2.15 16.98 35.54
CA ILE A 253 -3.01 18.09 35.95
C ILE A 253 -3.62 17.83 37.33
N ASN A 254 -4.06 16.60 37.61
CA ASN A 254 -4.65 16.22 38.90
C ASN A 254 -3.66 16.27 40.06
N ALA A 255 -2.37 16.12 39.79
CA ALA A 255 -1.30 16.27 40.79
C ALA A 255 -1.01 17.74 41.15
N SER A 256 -1.62 18.71 40.45
CA SER A 256 -1.28 20.13 40.55
C SER A 256 -2.31 20.94 41.35
N SER A 257 -1.85 22.01 42.01
CA SER A 257 -2.67 22.90 42.83
C SER A 257 -2.45 24.38 42.50
N LEU A 258 -3.54 25.15 42.48
CA LEU A 258 -3.57 26.61 42.40
C LEU A 258 -3.82 27.21 43.79
N GLY A 259 -2.75 27.60 44.49
CA GLY A 259 -2.85 28.07 45.86
C GLY A 259 -3.49 27.00 46.77
N PRO A 260 -4.62 27.27 47.45
CA PRO A 260 -5.29 26.29 48.31
C PRO A 260 -6.19 25.29 47.56
N ARG A 261 -6.41 25.44 46.25
CA ARG A 261 -7.36 24.62 45.48
C ARG A 261 -6.62 23.65 44.54
N THR A 262 -7.00 22.38 44.56
CA THR A 262 -6.47 21.37 43.64
C THR A 262 -7.23 21.38 42.32
N LEU A 263 -6.52 21.16 41.21
CA LEU A 263 -7.12 21.00 39.90
C LEU A 263 -7.66 19.58 39.71
N LYS A 264 -8.68 19.46 38.88
CA LYS A 264 -9.27 18.19 38.46
C LYS A 264 -9.46 18.19 36.94
N ALA A 265 -8.65 17.43 36.25
CA ALA A 265 -8.83 17.04 34.86
C ALA A 265 -9.63 15.73 34.77
N SER A 266 -10.48 15.66 33.75
CA SER A 266 -11.23 14.46 33.36
C SER A 266 -11.40 14.43 31.85
N LEU A 267 -11.60 13.25 31.29
CA LEU A 267 -11.91 13.11 29.86
C LEU A 267 -13.41 13.33 29.63
N THR A 268 -13.72 14.14 28.62
CA THR A 268 -15.04 14.15 27.99
C THR A 268 -15.07 13.11 26.88
N THR A 269 -16.17 13.03 26.13
CA THR A 269 -16.25 12.11 24.99
C THR A 269 -15.21 12.43 23.92
N ASN A 270 -14.95 13.72 23.66
CA ASN A 270 -14.12 14.15 22.54
C ASN A 270 -12.88 14.96 22.97
N GLY A 271 -12.72 15.26 24.27
CA GLY A 271 -11.60 16.08 24.73
C GLY A 271 -11.39 16.05 26.24
N LEU A 272 -10.86 17.14 26.78
CA LEU A 272 -10.53 17.29 28.20
C LEU A 272 -11.47 18.27 28.88
N ARG A 273 -11.76 18.03 30.15
CA ARG A 273 -12.45 18.96 31.04
C ARG A 273 -11.59 19.21 32.25
N VAL A 274 -11.31 20.48 32.55
CA VAL A 274 -10.55 20.90 33.72
C VAL A 274 -11.44 21.75 34.62
N GLU A 275 -11.50 21.40 35.90
CA GLU A 275 -12.27 22.09 36.93
C GLU A 275 -11.52 22.13 38.26
N TYR A 276 -12.01 22.88 39.24
CA TYR A 276 -11.53 22.76 40.61
C TYR A 276 -12.08 21.50 41.27
N LEU A 277 -11.25 20.76 42.03
CA LEU A 277 -11.66 19.51 42.67
C LEU A 277 -12.83 19.69 43.66
N ASP A 278 -12.90 20.85 44.31
CA ASP A 278 -14.00 21.21 45.23
C ASP A 278 -15.31 21.59 44.52
N GLY A 279 -15.32 21.63 43.18
CA GLY A 279 -16.48 21.98 42.36
C GLY A 279 -16.90 23.45 42.45
N GLY A 280 -16.13 24.31 43.12
CA GLY A 280 -16.50 25.71 43.32
C GLY A 280 -16.28 26.57 42.06
N SER A 281 -17.15 27.55 41.83
CA SER A 281 -17.00 28.52 40.75
C SER A 281 -15.76 29.40 40.93
N GLY A 282 -15.16 29.85 39.83
CA GLY A 282 -14.03 30.77 39.84
C GLY A 282 -13.41 30.88 38.46
N GLN A 283 -12.65 31.95 38.21
CA GLN A 283 -11.89 32.07 36.97
C GLN A 283 -10.84 30.97 36.91
N LEU A 284 -10.71 30.31 35.75
CA LEU A 284 -9.64 29.35 35.49
C LEU A 284 -9.09 29.64 34.08
N ARG A 285 -7.88 30.17 34.03
CA ARG A 285 -7.13 30.45 32.81
C ARG A 285 -6.09 29.36 32.61
N ILE A 286 -5.99 28.90 31.38
CA ILE A 286 -5.07 27.88 30.90
C ILE A 286 -4.33 28.51 29.72
N GLY A 287 -3.01 28.57 29.83
CA GLY A 287 -2.13 29.19 28.85
C GLY A 287 -0.91 28.33 28.52
N GLU A 288 -0.18 28.77 27.52
CA GLU A 288 1.07 28.16 27.10
C GLU A 288 2.24 28.69 27.95
N VAL A 289 3.25 27.85 28.17
CA VAL A 289 4.54 28.29 28.71
C VAL A 289 5.54 28.48 27.57
N GLY A 290 6.19 29.64 27.52
CA GLY A 290 7.14 29.97 26.46
C GLY A 290 6.49 30.10 25.09
N SER A 291 7.07 29.44 24.07
CA SER A 291 6.55 29.40 22.70
C SER A 291 5.81 28.09 22.39
N GLY A 292 5.29 27.41 23.42
CA GLY A 292 4.55 26.15 23.30
C GLY A 292 3.17 26.32 22.65
N SER A 293 2.57 25.18 22.28
CA SER A 293 1.18 25.07 21.79
C SER A 293 0.45 23.89 22.44
N THR A 294 0.94 23.43 23.59
CA THR A 294 0.48 22.21 24.26
C THR A 294 -0.97 22.33 24.71
N ALA A 295 -1.34 23.44 25.35
CA ALA A 295 -2.70 23.67 25.82
C ALA A 295 -3.69 23.84 24.66
N ALA A 296 -3.25 24.46 23.56
CA ALA A 296 -4.02 24.61 22.33
C ALA A 296 -4.22 23.26 21.61
N ASP A 297 -3.15 22.47 21.47
CA ASP A 297 -3.19 21.12 20.92
C ASP A 297 -4.03 20.16 21.80
N LEU A 298 -4.11 20.40 23.12
CA LEU A 298 -5.02 19.70 24.04
C LEU A 298 -6.43 20.32 24.09
N GLY A 299 -6.72 21.29 23.24
CA GLY A 299 -8.04 21.92 23.12
C GLY A 299 -8.50 22.71 24.35
N ILE A 300 -7.64 22.93 25.35
CA ILE A 300 -7.99 23.54 26.65
C ILE A 300 -7.47 24.97 26.83
N TYR A 301 -6.76 25.53 25.84
CA TYR A 301 -6.28 26.91 25.88
C TYR A 301 -7.42 27.93 25.97
N ASN A 302 -7.37 28.85 26.95
CA ASN A 302 -8.45 29.82 27.19
C ASN A 302 -8.00 31.13 27.88
N LEU A 303 -6.86 31.72 27.48
CA LEU A 303 -6.35 32.96 28.09
C LEU A 303 -7.26 34.19 27.91
N GLU A 304 -7.98 34.26 26.80
CA GLU A 304 -8.74 35.45 26.39
C GLU A 304 -10.18 35.49 26.91
N SER A 305 -10.70 34.37 27.43
CA SER A 305 -12.08 34.26 27.89
C SER A 305 -12.14 34.24 29.43
N ILE A 306 -13.01 35.06 30.03
CA ILE A 306 -13.37 34.95 31.47
C ILE A 306 -14.29 33.73 31.64
N THR A 307 -13.77 32.54 31.33
CA THR A 307 -14.49 31.30 31.54
C THR A 307 -14.40 30.94 33.01
N SER A 308 -15.56 30.67 33.60
CA SER A 308 -15.63 30.10 34.94
C SER A 308 -15.38 28.60 34.83
N SER A 309 -14.69 28.02 35.81
CA SER A 309 -14.59 26.56 35.97
C SER A 309 -16.00 25.95 35.91
N PRO A 310 -16.24 24.91 35.08
CA PRO A 310 -15.26 24.10 34.35
C PRO A 310 -14.85 24.68 32.99
N VAL A 311 -13.58 24.48 32.61
CA VAL A 311 -13.10 24.65 31.23
C VAL A 311 -13.30 23.33 30.49
N VAL A 312 -14.15 23.32 29.47
CA VAL A 312 -14.36 22.15 28.60
C VAL A 312 -13.61 22.42 27.30
N GLY A 313 -12.63 21.58 27.00
CA GLY A 313 -11.80 21.69 25.82
C GLY A 313 -12.54 21.29 24.54
N ALA A 314 -11.96 21.73 23.42
CA ALA A 314 -12.42 21.38 22.08
C ALA A 314 -12.22 19.89 21.77
N ASP A 315 -12.84 19.45 20.67
CA ASP A 315 -12.68 18.11 20.14
C ASP A 315 -11.23 17.86 19.68
N LEU A 316 -10.61 16.82 20.23
CA LEU A 316 -9.24 16.44 19.96
C LEU A 316 -9.09 15.59 18.68
N ASN A 317 -10.19 15.24 18.01
CA ASN A 317 -10.22 14.57 16.70
C ASN A 317 -9.15 13.45 16.57
N PRO A 318 -9.18 12.39 17.40
CA PRO A 318 -8.21 11.32 17.32
C PRO A 318 -8.33 10.56 15.99
N VAL A 319 -7.20 10.19 15.40
CA VAL A 319 -7.14 9.37 14.18
C VAL A 319 -7.68 7.97 14.46
N LEU A 320 -8.47 7.45 13.51
CA LEU A 320 -8.96 6.08 13.50
C LEU A 320 -7.78 5.11 13.39
N THR A 321 -7.76 4.12 14.28
CA THR A 321 -6.78 3.03 14.24
C THR A 321 -7.50 1.70 14.21
N VAL A 322 -6.80 0.63 13.82
CA VAL A 322 -7.36 -0.73 13.88
C VAL A 322 -7.77 -1.12 15.31
N ARG A 323 -7.16 -0.49 16.33
CA ARG A 323 -7.45 -0.74 17.76
C ARG A 323 -8.64 0.08 18.28
N THR A 324 -9.14 1.05 17.52
CA THR A 324 -10.31 1.85 17.90
C THR A 324 -11.52 0.95 18.09
N LYS A 325 -12.24 1.11 19.22
CA LYS A 325 -13.42 0.30 19.49
C LYS A 325 -14.62 0.78 18.68
N LEU A 326 -15.48 -0.14 18.26
CA LEU A 326 -16.74 0.17 17.57
C LEU A 326 -17.69 1.02 18.41
N SER A 327 -17.58 0.94 19.75
CA SER A 327 -18.34 1.78 20.68
C SER A 327 -17.81 3.22 20.76
N GLN A 328 -16.60 3.49 20.28
CA GLN A 328 -16.00 4.83 20.32
C GLN A 328 -16.33 5.65 19.08
N LEU A 329 -16.77 5.01 17.99
CA LEU A 329 -17.07 5.71 16.74
C LEU A 329 -18.20 6.72 16.90
N PHE A 330 -18.21 7.73 16.03
CA PHE A 330 -19.23 8.78 15.94
C PHE A 330 -19.39 9.53 17.26
N GLY A 331 -18.29 10.09 17.78
CA GLY A 331 -18.25 10.81 19.04
C GLY A 331 -18.76 9.97 20.21
N GLY A 332 -18.40 8.68 20.25
CA GLY A 332 -18.77 7.76 21.34
C GLY A 332 -20.23 7.28 21.33
N THR A 333 -21.03 7.63 20.32
CA THR A 333 -22.37 7.02 20.16
C THR A 333 -22.28 5.55 19.74
N GLY A 334 -21.19 5.18 19.06
CA GLY A 334 -20.84 3.82 18.70
C GLY A 334 -21.82 3.14 17.75
N LEU A 335 -21.53 1.88 17.43
CA LEU A 335 -22.41 1.03 16.60
C LEU A 335 -23.27 0.11 17.47
N THR A 336 -24.46 -0.24 16.97
CA THR A 336 -25.36 -1.19 17.65
C THR A 336 -24.87 -2.63 17.44
N ALA A 337 -24.62 -3.36 18.53
CA ALA A 337 -23.96 -4.67 18.50
C ALA A 337 -24.66 -5.78 17.69
N ALA A 338 -25.93 -5.61 17.30
CA ALA A 338 -26.70 -6.58 16.51
C ALA A 338 -26.81 -6.22 15.02
N SER A 339 -26.17 -5.14 14.56
CA SER A 339 -26.27 -4.72 13.17
C SER A 339 -25.48 -5.62 12.22
N SER A 340 -25.88 -5.63 10.95
CA SER A 340 -25.16 -6.32 9.89
C SER A 340 -25.33 -5.58 8.57
N LEU A 341 -24.40 -5.82 7.66
CA LEU A 341 -24.47 -5.38 6.27
C LEU A 341 -24.45 -6.59 5.34
N GLN A 342 -24.90 -6.38 4.10
CA GLN A 342 -24.89 -7.39 3.05
C GLN A 342 -23.87 -7.00 2.00
N VAL A 343 -22.90 -7.88 1.76
CA VAL A 343 -22.00 -7.80 0.61
C VAL A 343 -22.53 -8.74 -0.47
N THR A 344 -22.66 -8.26 -1.70
CA THR A 344 -23.00 -9.07 -2.86
C THR A 344 -21.88 -8.98 -3.88
N GLN A 345 -21.41 -10.13 -4.37
CA GLN A 345 -20.46 -10.24 -5.48
C GLN A 345 -21.05 -11.21 -6.50
N GLY A 346 -21.60 -10.66 -7.58
CA GLY A 346 -22.33 -11.41 -8.58
C GLY A 346 -23.57 -12.06 -7.97
N SER A 347 -23.69 -13.38 -8.06
CA SER A 347 -24.79 -14.14 -7.45
C SER A 347 -24.59 -14.47 -5.97
N LYS A 348 -23.37 -14.26 -5.43
CA LYS A 348 -23.00 -14.64 -4.06
C LYS A 348 -23.35 -13.51 -3.09
N LYS A 349 -23.96 -13.85 -1.97
CA LYS A 349 -24.31 -12.91 -0.89
C LYS A 349 -23.63 -13.32 0.41
N TYR A 350 -22.96 -12.37 1.05
CA TYR A 350 -22.26 -12.54 2.32
C TYR A 350 -22.85 -11.58 3.35
N THR A 351 -23.23 -12.10 4.51
CA THR A 351 -23.72 -11.28 5.62
C THR A 351 -22.60 -11.01 6.60
N ILE A 352 -22.27 -9.73 6.79
CA ILE A 352 -21.23 -9.29 7.73
C ILE A 352 -21.92 -8.74 8.97
N SER A 353 -21.96 -9.53 10.04
CA SER A 353 -22.49 -9.09 11.33
C SER A 353 -21.37 -8.53 12.21
N ILE A 354 -21.67 -7.42 12.90
CA ILE A 354 -20.79 -6.85 13.94
C ILE A 354 -21.07 -7.46 15.33
N SER A 355 -21.87 -8.53 15.40
CA SER A 355 -22.10 -9.23 16.66
C SER A 355 -20.85 -9.98 17.13
N GLY A 356 -20.52 -9.78 18.41
CA GLY A 356 -19.39 -10.41 19.08
C GLY A 356 -18.02 -9.84 18.72
N ILE A 357 -17.94 -8.68 18.07
CA ILE A 357 -16.69 -7.98 17.77
C ILE A 357 -16.64 -6.61 18.45
N SER A 358 -15.44 -6.12 18.75
CA SER A 358 -15.26 -4.92 19.57
C SER A 358 -14.46 -3.81 18.89
N THR A 359 -13.58 -4.12 17.94
CA THR A 359 -12.67 -3.15 17.30
C THR A 359 -12.85 -3.06 15.79
N ILE A 360 -12.26 -2.02 15.18
CA ILE A 360 -12.14 -1.91 13.71
C ILE A 360 -11.36 -3.11 13.14
N GLU A 361 -10.30 -3.56 13.82
CA GLU A 361 -9.55 -4.76 13.45
C GLU A 361 -10.44 -6.01 13.41
N ASP A 362 -11.27 -6.20 14.43
CA ASP A 362 -12.20 -7.34 14.47
C ASP A 362 -13.21 -7.28 13.31
N PHE A 363 -13.66 -6.08 12.95
CA PHE A 363 -14.57 -5.86 11.83
C PHE A 363 -13.92 -6.18 10.47
N ILE A 364 -12.72 -5.66 10.23
CA ILE A 364 -11.93 -5.96 9.04
C ILE A 364 -11.66 -7.48 8.95
N ASN A 365 -11.27 -8.10 10.05
CA ASN A 365 -11.05 -9.54 10.13
C ASN A 365 -12.34 -10.34 9.87
N ARG A 366 -13.50 -9.85 10.35
CA ARG A 366 -14.80 -10.49 10.09
C ARG A 366 -15.13 -10.46 8.59
N ILE A 367 -14.84 -9.37 7.91
CA ILE A 367 -15.01 -9.26 6.45
C ILE A 367 -14.09 -10.25 5.74
N HIS A 368 -12.79 -10.26 6.05
CA HIS A 368 -11.85 -11.17 5.39
C HIS A 368 -12.19 -12.66 5.62
N ARG A 369 -12.78 -13.01 6.78
CA ARG A 369 -13.24 -14.38 7.08
C ARG A 369 -14.57 -14.75 6.43
N SER A 370 -15.32 -13.79 5.89
CA SER A 370 -16.63 -14.05 5.27
C SER A 370 -16.55 -14.81 3.95
N GLY A 371 -15.36 -14.81 3.32
CA GLY A 371 -15.13 -15.37 1.98
C GLY A 371 -15.38 -14.38 0.84
N ALA A 372 -15.91 -13.19 1.14
CA ALA A 372 -16.04 -12.12 0.16
C ALA A 372 -14.65 -11.63 -0.28
N ALA A 373 -14.45 -11.51 -1.58
CA ALA A 373 -13.20 -11.09 -2.20
C ALA A 373 -13.11 -9.56 -2.23
N LEU A 374 -13.04 -8.94 -1.06
CA LEU A 374 -12.89 -7.50 -0.93
C LEU A 374 -11.85 -7.15 0.14
N LYS A 375 -11.23 -6.00 -0.01
CA LYS A 375 -10.30 -5.42 0.95
C LYS A 375 -10.96 -4.27 1.67
N VAL A 376 -10.83 -4.20 2.98
CA VAL A 376 -11.21 -3.02 3.77
C VAL A 376 -10.03 -2.51 4.55
N ASP A 377 -9.72 -1.23 4.39
CA ASP A 377 -8.64 -0.55 5.08
C ASP A 377 -9.12 0.79 5.65
N ILE A 378 -8.39 1.31 6.64
CA ILE A 378 -8.52 2.69 7.08
C ILE A 378 -7.86 3.59 6.03
N ASP A 379 -8.53 4.69 5.66
CA ASP A 379 -7.97 5.63 4.70
C ASP A 379 -6.68 6.30 5.23
N PRO A 380 -5.80 6.84 4.37
CA PRO A 380 -4.56 7.48 4.82
C PRO A 380 -4.74 8.66 5.78
N THR A 381 -5.88 9.36 5.73
CA THR A 381 -6.21 10.44 6.68
C THR A 381 -6.67 9.90 8.04
N GLY A 382 -7.00 8.61 8.11
CA GLY A 382 -7.50 7.90 9.28
C GLY A 382 -8.81 8.47 9.81
N ARG A 383 -9.69 8.92 8.93
CA ARG A 383 -11.04 9.38 9.28
C ARG A 383 -12.12 8.49 8.70
N PHE A 384 -11.82 7.84 7.58
CA PHE A 384 -12.75 7.06 6.80
C PHE A 384 -12.30 5.60 6.71
N LEU A 385 -13.25 4.71 6.44
CA LEU A 385 -12.93 3.39 5.92
C LEU A 385 -12.89 3.44 4.40
N SER A 386 -12.19 2.49 3.81
CA SER A 386 -12.16 2.34 2.36
C SER A 386 -12.26 0.89 1.95
N VAL A 387 -12.87 0.67 0.80
CA VAL A 387 -13.18 -0.66 0.27
C VAL A 387 -12.68 -0.78 -1.16
N GLN A 388 -12.18 -1.97 -1.49
CA GLN A 388 -11.83 -2.35 -2.85
C GLN A 388 -12.34 -3.74 -3.17
N ASN A 389 -12.91 -3.89 -4.37
CA ASN A 389 -13.20 -5.20 -4.95
C ASN A 389 -11.90 -5.86 -5.40
N LEU A 390 -11.72 -7.14 -5.09
CA LEU A 390 -10.58 -7.96 -5.50
C LEU A 390 -10.99 -9.09 -6.47
N GLU A 391 -12.25 -9.08 -6.94
CA GLU A 391 -12.82 -10.07 -7.85
C GLU A 391 -13.15 -9.43 -9.20
N SER A 392 -12.37 -9.76 -10.22
CA SER A 392 -12.59 -9.35 -11.61
C SER A 392 -13.72 -10.15 -12.25
N GLY A 393 -14.58 -9.45 -12.99
CA GLY A 393 -15.78 -10.02 -13.63
C GLY A 393 -16.99 -10.17 -12.71
N SER A 394 -16.96 -9.57 -11.53
CA SER A 394 -18.11 -9.46 -10.64
C SER A 394 -18.13 -8.09 -10.00
N SER A 395 -19.27 -7.39 -10.06
CA SER A 395 -19.46 -6.14 -9.33
C SER A 395 -19.58 -6.40 -7.82
N LEU A 396 -18.90 -5.59 -7.03
CA LEU A 396 -19.02 -5.55 -5.58
C LEU A 396 -20.14 -4.60 -5.20
N SER A 397 -21.09 -5.10 -4.44
CA SER A 397 -22.18 -4.32 -3.86
C SER A 397 -22.14 -4.43 -2.36
N ILE A 398 -22.21 -3.29 -1.67
CA ILE A 398 -22.39 -3.25 -0.23
C ILE A 398 -23.70 -2.53 0.04
N GLY A 399 -24.63 -3.28 0.63
CA GLY A 399 -25.96 -2.83 0.97
C GLY A 399 -26.32 -3.11 2.43
N GLU A 400 -27.54 -2.75 2.79
CA GLU A 400 -28.04 -2.96 4.14
C GLU A 400 -28.53 -4.40 4.34
N ASN A 401 -28.60 -4.83 5.59
CA ASN A 401 -29.21 -6.11 5.94
C ASN A 401 -30.26 -5.94 7.06
N GLY A 402 -31.32 -5.18 6.75
CA GLY A 402 -32.42 -4.86 7.67
C GLY A 402 -32.16 -3.67 8.59
N GLY A 403 -31.00 -3.01 8.48
CA GLY A 403 -30.58 -1.88 9.30
C GLY A 403 -29.99 -0.73 8.48
N ASN A 404 -29.08 0.03 9.09
CA ASN A 404 -28.37 1.16 8.46
C ASN A 404 -26.84 1.10 8.66
N LEU A 405 -26.28 -0.10 8.85
CA LEU A 405 -24.86 -0.26 9.18
C LEU A 405 -23.96 0.16 8.02
N ALA A 406 -24.31 -0.21 6.79
CA ALA A 406 -23.51 0.12 5.61
C ALA A 406 -23.47 1.64 5.41
N SER A 407 -24.61 2.30 5.48
CA SER A 407 -24.74 3.75 5.39
C SER A 407 -24.06 4.46 6.56
N ARG A 408 -24.18 3.96 7.79
CA ARG A 408 -23.55 4.58 8.96
C ARG A 408 -22.03 4.50 8.93
N LEU A 409 -21.47 3.42 8.37
CA LEU A 409 -20.04 3.30 8.12
C LEU A 409 -19.59 4.01 6.83
N GLY A 410 -20.55 4.54 6.04
CA GLY A 410 -20.34 5.07 4.69
C GLY A 410 -19.73 4.06 3.71
N LEU A 411 -19.94 2.76 3.94
CA LEU A 411 -19.45 1.69 3.07
C LEU A 411 -20.45 1.26 2.01
N ARG A 412 -21.65 1.83 2.02
CA ARG A 412 -22.71 1.49 1.07
C ARG A 412 -22.26 1.91 -0.34
N THR A 413 -22.29 0.99 -1.31
CA THR A 413 -21.74 1.26 -2.66
C THR A 413 -22.65 2.16 -3.50
N MET A 414 -23.94 2.24 -3.17
CA MET A 414 -24.85 3.25 -3.71
C MET A 414 -25.60 3.93 -2.58
N ASP A 415 -25.38 5.23 -2.42
CA ASP A 415 -26.08 6.05 -1.45
C ASP A 415 -26.72 7.28 -2.12
N THR A 416 -27.25 8.19 -1.32
CA THR A 416 -27.94 9.39 -1.85
C THR A 416 -26.99 10.36 -2.54
N GLY A 417 -25.69 10.35 -2.21
CA GLY A 417 -24.67 11.19 -2.82
C GLY A 417 -24.06 10.59 -4.09
N THR A 418 -24.36 9.33 -4.43
CA THR A 418 -23.88 8.69 -5.66
C THR A 418 -24.37 9.46 -6.89
N PHE A 419 -23.46 9.80 -7.80
CA PHE A 419 -23.80 10.46 -9.06
C PHE A 419 -24.46 9.47 -10.02
N LEU A 420 -25.41 9.97 -10.81
CA LEU A 420 -26.09 9.17 -11.82
C LEU A 420 -25.16 8.74 -12.94
N SER A 421 -24.08 9.48 -13.20
CA SER A 421 -23.02 9.10 -14.16
C SER A 421 -22.25 7.86 -13.73
N ASP A 422 -22.19 7.58 -12.43
CA ASP A 422 -21.35 6.51 -11.88
C ASP A 422 -22.11 5.17 -11.83
N LEU A 423 -23.43 5.21 -12.07
CA LEU A 423 -24.27 4.01 -12.11
C LEU A 423 -23.95 3.16 -13.34
N ASN A 424 -24.30 1.87 -13.25
CA ASN A 424 -24.13 0.91 -14.33
C ASN A 424 -22.68 0.83 -14.83
N ASN A 425 -21.73 0.81 -13.90
CA ASN A 425 -20.29 0.78 -14.19
C ASN A 425 -19.81 2.00 -15.02
N GLY A 426 -20.41 3.16 -14.80
CA GLY A 426 -20.05 4.41 -15.49
C GLY A 426 -20.85 4.69 -16.77
N ASP A 427 -21.74 3.80 -17.19
CA ASP A 427 -22.64 4.04 -18.32
C ASP A 427 -23.71 5.10 -18.00
N GLY A 428 -23.98 5.30 -16.72
CA GLY A 428 -24.95 6.25 -16.20
C GLY A 428 -26.40 5.85 -16.48
N ILE A 429 -27.26 6.84 -16.73
CA ILE A 429 -28.66 6.64 -17.09
C ILE A 429 -29.02 7.41 -18.37
N GLU A 430 -29.88 6.83 -19.19
CA GLU A 430 -30.41 7.48 -20.39
C GLU A 430 -31.70 8.23 -20.06
N ILE A 431 -31.68 9.55 -20.16
CA ILE A 431 -32.83 10.42 -19.90
C ILE A 431 -33.34 11.07 -21.20
N ASN A 432 -34.63 11.38 -21.23
CA ASN A 432 -35.24 12.16 -22.27
C ASN A 432 -35.11 13.66 -21.96
N GLU A 433 -34.26 14.36 -22.71
CA GLU A 433 -34.02 15.79 -22.48
C GLU A 433 -35.24 16.71 -22.70
N ASN A 434 -36.30 16.21 -23.35
CA ASN A 434 -37.46 17.02 -23.76
C ASN A 434 -38.80 16.43 -23.30
N GLY A 435 -38.82 15.56 -22.30
CA GLY A 435 -40.05 14.93 -21.86
C GLY A 435 -39.94 14.21 -20.52
N ASP A 436 -41.05 13.58 -20.12
CA ASP A 436 -41.05 12.73 -18.94
C ASP A 436 -40.17 11.49 -19.16
N ASP A 437 -39.60 10.96 -18.08
CA ASP A 437 -38.76 9.76 -18.06
C ASP A 437 -39.47 8.56 -17.43
N LEU A 438 -40.23 8.81 -16.36
CA LEU A 438 -40.90 7.76 -15.59
C LEU A 438 -42.40 8.02 -15.56
N ILE A 439 -43.19 6.98 -15.83
CA ILE A 439 -44.65 7.00 -15.63
C ILE A 439 -44.99 5.96 -14.59
N PHE A 440 -45.58 6.41 -13.49
CA PHE A 440 -46.17 5.52 -12.49
C PHE A 440 -47.67 5.47 -12.66
N THR A 441 -48.24 4.29 -12.78
CA THR A 441 -49.68 4.11 -12.59
C THR A 441 -49.92 3.79 -11.12
N ARG A 442 -50.53 4.73 -10.41
CA ARG A 442 -50.75 4.67 -8.97
C ARG A 442 -51.82 3.64 -8.60
N ASN A 443 -51.95 3.45 -7.30
CA ASN A 443 -52.91 2.55 -6.68
C ASN A 443 -54.39 2.88 -6.94
N ASP A 444 -54.69 4.07 -7.49
CA ASP A 444 -56.03 4.56 -7.82
C ASP A 444 -56.32 4.60 -9.34
N GLY A 445 -55.37 4.16 -10.20
CA GLY A 445 -55.51 4.27 -11.66
C GLY A 445 -54.90 5.51 -12.27
N THR A 446 -54.50 6.51 -11.47
CA THR A 446 -53.97 7.77 -12.01
C THR A 446 -52.49 7.66 -12.35
N ASN A 447 -52.05 8.39 -13.38
CA ASN A 447 -50.65 8.44 -13.77
C ASN A 447 -49.90 9.58 -13.05
N LEU A 448 -48.72 9.28 -12.50
CA LEU A 448 -47.69 10.25 -12.13
C LEU A 448 -46.65 10.25 -13.24
N ARG A 449 -46.29 11.41 -13.77
CA ARG A 449 -45.17 11.53 -14.70
C ARG A 449 -44.05 12.33 -14.04
N ILE A 450 -42.83 11.83 -14.19
CA ILE A 450 -41.63 12.42 -13.61
C ILE A 450 -40.62 12.68 -14.73
N ASP A 451 -40.18 13.92 -14.81
CA ASP A 451 -39.08 14.40 -15.63
C ASP A 451 -37.81 14.51 -14.76
N LEU A 452 -36.75 13.84 -15.19
CA LEU A 452 -35.45 13.76 -14.54
C LEU A 452 -34.41 14.73 -15.15
N GLN A 453 -34.81 15.66 -16.01
CA GLN A 453 -33.91 16.68 -16.53
C GLN A 453 -33.25 17.49 -15.39
N GLY A 454 -31.92 17.62 -15.49
CA GLY A 454 -31.08 18.39 -14.57
C GLY A 454 -30.79 17.69 -13.23
N VAL A 455 -31.23 16.45 -13.06
CA VAL A 455 -30.93 15.61 -11.89
C VAL A 455 -29.51 15.05 -12.02
N GLN A 456 -28.71 15.07 -10.94
CA GLN A 456 -27.31 14.63 -10.98
C GLN A 456 -27.01 13.45 -10.06
N THR A 457 -27.73 13.33 -8.96
CA THR A 457 -27.48 12.32 -7.92
C THR A 457 -28.70 11.45 -7.65
N ILE A 458 -28.49 10.34 -6.95
CA ILE A 458 -29.59 9.53 -6.42
C ILE A 458 -30.51 10.36 -5.52
N SER A 459 -29.97 11.27 -4.69
CA SER A 459 -30.79 12.17 -3.86
C SER A 459 -31.75 12.99 -4.71
N ASP A 460 -31.26 13.56 -5.81
CA ASP A 460 -32.08 14.38 -6.70
C ASP A 460 -33.22 13.56 -7.32
N VAL A 461 -32.98 12.30 -7.69
CA VAL A 461 -34.02 11.38 -8.21
C VAL A 461 -35.08 11.13 -7.14
N LEU A 462 -34.64 10.76 -5.92
CA LEU A 462 -35.55 10.48 -4.81
C LEU A 462 -36.40 11.70 -4.48
N ASP A 463 -35.78 12.89 -4.42
CA ASP A 463 -36.47 14.15 -4.16
C ASP A 463 -37.44 14.51 -5.30
N ARG A 464 -37.03 14.31 -6.55
CA ARG A 464 -37.88 14.58 -7.72
C ARG A 464 -39.15 13.74 -7.71
N ILE A 465 -39.08 12.49 -7.26
CA ILE A 465 -40.25 11.62 -7.10
C ILE A 465 -41.05 12.04 -5.85
N ASN A 466 -40.40 12.09 -4.69
CA ASN A 466 -41.05 12.27 -3.39
C ASN A 466 -41.73 13.63 -3.22
N ASN A 467 -41.13 14.69 -3.78
CA ASN A 467 -41.55 16.07 -3.64
C ASN A 467 -42.22 16.62 -4.90
N ASN A 468 -42.55 15.75 -5.88
CA ASN A 468 -43.35 16.15 -7.03
C ASN A 468 -44.71 16.68 -6.56
N ILE A 469 -45.16 17.81 -7.11
CA ILE A 469 -46.43 18.44 -6.73
C ILE A 469 -47.64 17.51 -6.95
N SER A 470 -47.57 16.66 -7.97
CA SER A 470 -48.59 15.65 -8.29
C SER A 470 -48.49 14.41 -7.40
N ASN A 471 -47.51 14.33 -6.49
CA ASN A 471 -47.29 13.22 -5.56
C ASN A 471 -47.55 13.61 -4.10
N SER A 472 -48.45 14.57 -3.87
CA SER A 472 -48.73 15.16 -2.55
C SER A 472 -49.84 14.47 -1.76
N ASN A 473 -50.73 13.70 -2.40
CA ASN A 473 -51.86 13.04 -1.73
C ASN A 473 -51.41 11.80 -0.92
N PRO A 474 -51.53 11.78 0.42
CA PRO A 474 -51.06 10.66 1.24
C PRO A 474 -51.68 9.30 0.90
N ALA A 475 -52.90 9.25 0.36
CA ALA A 475 -53.58 8.00 0.03
C ALA A 475 -53.01 7.31 -1.22
N THR A 476 -52.35 8.06 -2.10
CA THR A 476 -51.84 7.56 -3.39
C THR A 476 -50.36 7.90 -3.60
N ARG A 477 -49.72 8.51 -2.59
CA ARG A 477 -48.33 8.94 -2.62
C ARG A 477 -47.42 7.76 -2.90
N ILE A 478 -46.48 7.97 -3.80
CA ILE A 478 -45.34 7.09 -4.02
C ILE A 478 -44.19 7.62 -3.18
N THR A 479 -43.64 6.78 -2.32
CA THR A 479 -42.44 7.07 -1.54
C THR A 479 -41.28 6.29 -2.14
N ALA A 480 -40.31 7.03 -2.66
CA ALA A 480 -39.02 6.52 -3.14
C ALA A 480 -37.99 6.63 -2.02
N SER A 481 -37.22 5.57 -1.79
CA SER A 481 -36.13 5.57 -0.81
C SER A 481 -35.10 4.51 -1.18
N LEU A 482 -33.93 4.54 -0.56
CA LEU A 482 -32.99 3.43 -0.66
C LEU A 482 -33.52 2.21 0.11
N THR A 483 -33.27 1.02 -0.41
CA THR A 483 -33.68 -0.22 0.27
C THR A 483 -32.97 -0.41 1.61
N ASN A 484 -33.69 -0.93 2.60
CA ASN A 484 -33.17 -1.34 3.90
C ASN A 484 -32.57 -2.76 3.90
N SER A 485 -32.64 -3.47 2.77
CA SER A 485 -32.04 -4.78 2.56
C SER A 485 -31.48 -4.87 1.14
N GLY A 486 -30.22 -5.23 1.02
CA GLY A 486 -29.46 -5.15 -0.22
C GLY A 486 -29.12 -3.70 -0.59
N ASN A 487 -28.94 -3.48 -1.87
CA ASN A 487 -28.71 -2.17 -2.46
C ASN A 487 -29.74 -1.92 -3.57
N GLY A 488 -30.02 -0.66 -3.91
CA GLY A 488 -31.11 -0.31 -4.83
C GLY A 488 -32.13 0.70 -4.28
N ILE A 489 -33.03 1.13 -5.15
CA ILE A 489 -34.15 2.03 -4.83
C ILE A 489 -35.41 1.18 -4.60
N VAL A 490 -36.18 1.49 -3.55
CA VAL A 490 -37.52 0.96 -3.31
C VAL A 490 -38.55 2.06 -3.47
N LEU A 491 -39.59 1.73 -4.22
CA LEU A 491 -40.78 2.55 -4.39
C LEU A 491 -41.91 1.89 -3.63
N SER A 492 -42.67 2.66 -2.86
CA SER A 492 -43.80 2.15 -2.09
C SER A 492 -44.99 3.08 -2.15
N THR A 493 -46.20 2.51 -2.12
CA THR A 493 -47.45 3.25 -2.05
C THR A 493 -48.45 2.48 -1.19
N PRO A 494 -49.42 3.14 -0.52
CA PRO A 494 -50.51 2.44 0.15
C PRO A 494 -51.29 1.54 -0.82
N ASN A 495 -51.91 0.47 -0.33
CA ASN A 495 -52.78 -0.36 -1.18
C ASN A 495 -54.00 0.44 -1.67
N GLY A 496 -54.43 0.13 -2.89
CA GLY A 496 -55.60 0.73 -3.51
C GLY A 496 -56.37 -0.26 -4.37
N THR A 497 -57.04 0.23 -5.41
CA THR A 497 -57.83 -0.57 -6.34
C THR A 497 -56.97 -1.43 -7.27
N GLN A 498 -55.70 -1.08 -7.41
CA GLN A 498 -54.73 -1.79 -8.24
C GLN A 498 -53.30 -1.63 -7.66
N PRO A 499 -52.35 -2.51 -8.02
CA PRO A 499 -50.96 -2.35 -7.61
C PRO A 499 -50.30 -1.15 -8.31
N LEU A 500 -49.23 -0.62 -7.69
CA LEU A 500 -48.32 0.33 -8.32
C LEU A 500 -47.71 -0.29 -9.57
N GLN A 501 -47.69 0.44 -10.67
CA GLN A 501 -46.97 0.07 -11.89
C GLN A 501 -45.97 1.16 -12.25
N LEU A 502 -44.89 0.78 -12.92
CA LEU A 502 -43.88 1.70 -13.44
C LEU A 502 -43.50 1.30 -14.87
N GLN A 503 -43.43 2.29 -15.75
CA GLN A 503 -42.97 2.16 -17.12
C GLN A 503 -42.07 3.35 -17.50
N ASN A 504 -41.20 3.16 -18.48
CA ASN A 504 -40.45 4.26 -19.10
C ASN A 504 -41.40 5.18 -19.90
N ALA A 505 -41.13 6.49 -19.89
CA ALA A 505 -41.81 7.47 -20.74
C ALA A 505 -40.99 7.76 -22.00
N GLY A 506 -41.67 7.90 -23.15
CA GLY A 506 -41.16 8.66 -24.30
C GLY A 506 -39.77 8.29 -24.82
N GLY A 507 -39.42 7.01 -24.87
CA GLY A 507 -38.10 6.55 -25.35
C GLY A 507 -36.95 6.68 -24.34
N SER A 508 -37.23 7.16 -23.11
CA SER A 508 -36.25 7.18 -22.01
C SER A 508 -35.87 5.77 -21.56
N GLY A 509 -34.60 5.56 -21.23
CA GLY A 509 -34.08 4.34 -20.62
C GLY A 509 -33.92 4.43 -19.09
N ALA A 510 -34.36 5.53 -18.48
CA ALA A 510 -34.03 5.87 -17.09
C ALA A 510 -34.47 4.83 -16.06
N ALA A 511 -35.64 4.19 -16.24
CA ALA A 511 -36.08 3.17 -15.28
C ALA A 511 -35.21 1.91 -15.32
N TRP A 512 -34.63 1.58 -16.47
CA TRP A 512 -33.63 0.49 -16.58
C TRP A 512 -32.32 0.91 -15.93
N GLY A 513 -31.83 2.12 -16.24
CA GLY A 513 -30.60 2.65 -15.66
C GLY A 513 -30.63 2.84 -14.14
N LEU A 514 -31.81 3.11 -13.56
CA LEU A 514 -32.03 3.17 -12.11
C LEU A 514 -32.29 1.79 -11.49
N GLY A 515 -32.31 0.73 -12.28
CA GLY A 515 -32.59 -0.64 -11.85
C GLY A 515 -34.04 -0.89 -11.44
N LEU A 516 -34.95 0.05 -11.68
CA LEU A 516 -36.35 -0.03 -11.25
C LEU A 516 -37.19 -0.97 -12.13
N ILE A 517 -36.83 -1.12 -13.41
CA ILE A 517 -37.40 -2.09 -14.34
C ILE A 517 -36.27 -3.04 -14.81
N PRO A 518 -36.50 -4.36 -14.89
CA PRO A 518 -35.54 -5.27 -15.52
C PRO A 518 -35.26 -4.87 -16.97
N LYS A 519 -33.99 -4.94 -17.41
CA LYS A 519 -33.61 -4.58 -18.78
C LYS A 519 -34.38 -5.43 -19.80
N GLY A 520 -34.97 -4.79 -20.80
CA GLY A 520 -35.78 -5.42 -21.85
C GLY A 520 -37.28 -5.52 -21.54
N GLU A 521 -37.70 -5.29 -20.30
CA GLU A 521 -39.11 -5.21 -19.93
C GLU A 521 -39.65 -3.79 -20.13
N SER A 522 -40.89 -3.66 -20.58
CA SER A 522 -41.54 -2.35 -20.81
C SER A 522 -42.20 -1.77 -19.56
N GLU A 523 -42.54 -2.62 -18.59
CA GLU A 523 -43.28 -2.28 -17.38
C GLU A 523 -42.86 -3.22 -16.24
N ILE A 524 -42.97 -2.75 -14.99
CA ILE A 524 -42.98 -3.60 -13.80
C ILE A 524 -44.22 -3.33 -12.94
N VAL A 525 -44.79 -4.41 -12.40
CA VAL A 525 -45.91 -4.35 -11.45
C VAL A 525 -45.40 -4.60 -10.03
N GLY A 526 -45.77 -3.70 -9.11
CA GLY A 526 -45.40 -3.78 -7.71
C GLY A 526 -46.03 -4.97 -6.98
N THR A 527 -45.29 -5.50 -6.02
CA THR A 527 -45.76 -6.61 -5.17
C THR A 527 -46.48 -6.07 -3.94
N VAL A 528 -47.65 -6.65 -3.62
CA VAL A 528 -48.45 -6.29 -2.44
C VAL A 528 -47.90 -7.00 -1.20
N SER A 529 -47.61 -6.24 -0.14
CA SER A 529 -47.17 -6.76 1.15
C SER A 529 -47.86 -6.00 2.29
N GLY A 530 -48.80 -6.66 2.97
CA GLY A 530 -49.58 -6.02 4.04
C GLY A 530 -50.47 -4.90 3.47
N SER A 531 -50.30 -3.68 3.97
CA SER A 531 -51.06 -2.49 3.55
C SER A 531 -50.37 -1.65 2.47
N THR A 532 -49.24 -2.11 1.93
CA THR A 532 -48.47 -1.38 0.92
C THR A 532 -48.18 -2.23 -0.31
N THR A 533 -48.07 -1.57 -1.46
CA THR A 533 -47.53 -2.14 -2.68
C THR A 533 -46.14 -1.55 -2.91
N SER A 534 -45.17 -2.39 -3.29
CA SER A 534 -43.79 -1.94 -3.49
C SER A 534 -43.14 -2.51 -4.73
N ILE A 535 -42.31 -1.70 -5.37
CA ILE A 535 -41.37 -2.10 -6.42
C ILE A 535 -39.98 -1.98 -5.81
N ARG A 536 -39.20 -3.06 -5.87
CA ARG A 536 -37.80 -3.07 -5.43
C ARG A 536 -36.91 -3.11 -6.65
N GLY A 537 -36.13 -2.06 -6.82
CA GLY A 537 -35.11 -2.00 -7.86
C GLY A 537 -33.98 -2.98 -7.61
N THR A 538 -33.33 -3.36 -8.70
CA THR A 538 -32.05 -4.06 -8.71
C THR A 538 -30.92 -3.10 -8.32
N ASP A 539 -29.76 -3.65 -7.98
CA ASP A 539 -28.60 -2.84 -7.70
C ASP A 539 -27.91 -2.43 -8.99
N VAL A 540 -27.68 -1.13 -9.13
CA VAL A 540 -27.01 -0.49 -10.27
C VAL A 540 -25.77 0.30 -9.86
N GLY A 541 -25.46 0.37 -8.56
CA GLY A 541 -24.25 1.00 -8.03
C GLY A 541 -23.26 -0.03 -7.50
N GLY A 542 -23.07 -1.11 -8.26
CA GLY A 542 -22.00 -2.07 -8.01
C GLY A 542 -20.66 -1.50 -8.46
N VAL A 543 -19.59 -1.87 -7.76
CA VAL A 543 -18.23 -1.44 -8.09
C VAL A 543 -17.42 -2.62 -8.64
N GLU A 544 -17.08 -2.53 -9.90
CA GLU A 544 -16.28 -3.55 -10.58
C GLU A 544 -14.79 -3.24 -10.51
N VAL A 545 -13.97 -4.27 -10.66
CA VAL A 545 -12.54 -4.11 -10.96
C VAL A 545 -12.38 -3.57 -12.37
N ASP A 546 -11.74 -2.41 -12.52
CA ASP A 546 -11.36 -1.91 -13.85
C ASP A 546 -10.04 -2.56 -14.29
N GLY A 547 -10.17 -3.57 -15.13
CA GLY A 547 -9.01 -4.20 -15.72
C GLY A 547 -9.33 -5.38 -16.64
N VAL A 548 -8.25 -6.00 -17.10
CA VAL A 548 -8.21 -6.89 -18.26
C VAL A 548 -9.19 -8.05 -18.13
N PHE A 549 -9.20 -8.70 -16.96
CA PHE A 549 -10.06 -9.86 -16.73
C PHE A 549 -11.53 -9.46 -16.70
N SER A 550 -11.88 -8.35 -16.05
CA SER A 550 -13.24 -7.84 -16.03
C SER A 550 -13.72 -7.48 -17.43
N THR A 551 -12.90 -6.79 -18.22
CA THR A 551 -13.24 -6.43 -19.61
C THR A 551 -13.50 -7.67 -20.48
N LEU A 552 -12.66 -8.70 -20.40
CA LEU A 552 -12.87 -9.92 -21.18
C LEU A 552 -14.04 -10.77 -20.69
N ILE A 553 -14.28 -10.80 -19.37
CA ILE A 553 -15.46 -11.44 -18.81
C ILE A 553 -16.74 -10.73 -19.25
N ARG A 554 -16.76 -9.39 -19.22
CA ARG A 554 -17.88 -8.61 -19.76
C ARG A 554 -18.09 -8.87 -21.24
N LEU A 555 -17.02 -8.99 -22.04
CA LEU A 555 -17.12 -9.37 -23.46
C LEU A 555 -17.75 -10.75 -23.65
N ARG A 556 -17.30 -11.75 -22.89
CA ARG A 556 -17.87 -13.10 -22.89
C ARG A 556 -19.37 -13.04 -22.58
N ASP A 557 -19.75 -12.34 -21.52
CA ASP A 557 -21.12 -12.30 -21.03
C ASP A 557 -22.04 -11.48 -21.96
N ALA A 558 -21.52 -10.42 -22.59
CA ALA A 558 -22.23 -9.63 -23.59
C ALA A 558 -22.55 -10.45 -24.84
N ILE A 559 -21.58 -11.22 -25.36
CA ILE A 559 -21.77 -12.12 -26.51
C ILE A 559 -22.74 -13.25 -26.15
N GLN A 560 -22.60 -13.83 -24.96
CA GLN A 560 -23.46 -14.92 -24.51
C GLN A 560 -24.93 -14.49 -24.33
N SER A 561 -25.16 -13.25 -23.88
CA SER A 561 -26.51 -12.71 -23.68
C SER A 561 -27.11 -12.04 -24.92
N GLY A 562 -26.33 -11.86 -25.99
CA GLY A 562 -26.77 -11.12 -27.19
C GLY A 562 -26.91 -9.62 -26.98
N SER A 563 -26.26 -9.04 -25.94
CA SER A 563 -26.39 -7.64 -25.54
C SER A 563 -25.47 -6.72 -26.35
N VAL A 564 -25.73 -6.59 -27.66
CA VAL A 564 -24.89 -5.84 -28.64
C VAL A 564 -24.69 -4.37 -28.24
N GLU A 565 -25.64 -3.76 -27.52
CA GLU A 565 -25.58 -2.37 -27.05
C GLU A 565 -24.38 -2.07 -26.13
N THR A 566 -23.80 -3.09 -25.49
CA THR A 566 -22.67 -2.93 -24.55
C THR A 566 -21.29 -3.00 -25.23
N LEU A 567 -21.23 -3.40 -26.51
CA LEU A 567 -19.97 -3.64 -27.24
C LEU A 567 -19.13 -2.38 -27.52
N PRO A 568 -19.71 -1.19 -27.80
CA PRO A 568 -18.90 0.03 -27.99
C PRO A 568 -18.08 0.41 -26.76
N ASN A 569 -18.67 0.30 -25.55
CA ASN A 569 -18.00 0.64 -24.29
C ASN A 569 -16.89 -0.38 -23.94
N LEU A 570 -17.03 -1.62 -24.39
CA LEU A 570 -16.00 -2.66 -24.23
C LEU A 570 -14.76 -2.40 -25.08
N THR A 571 -14.90 -1.78 -26.26
CA THR A 571 -13.73 -1.43 -27.09
C THR A 571 -12.87 -0.38 -26.37
N ALA A 572 -13.49 0.66 -25.81
CA ALA A 572 -12.78 1.67 -25.03
C ALA A 572 -12.09 1.09 -23.79
N SER A 573 -12.77 0.17 -23.08
CA SER A 573 -12.18 -0.54 -21.93
C SER A 573 -10.96 -1.38 -22.36
N LEU A 574 -11.07 -2.13 -23.46
CA LEU A 574 -9.95 -2.93 -24.00
C LEU A 574 -8.77 -2.07 -24.45
N ASP A 575 -9.02 -0.92 -25.06
CA ASP A 575 -7.95 0.01 -25.45
C ASP A 575 -7.24 0.57 -24.20
N GLY A 576 -7.99 0.88 -23.14
CA GLY A 576 -7.44 1.25 -21.83
C GLY A 576 -6.56 0.14 -21.23
N ASP A 577 -7.02 -1.11 -21.29
CA ASP A 577 -6.29 -2.29 -20.82
C ASP A 577 -5.00 -2.55 -21.63
N ILE A 578 -5.04 -2.39 -22.95
CA ILE A 578 -3.86 -2.48 -23.82
C ILE A 578 -2.87 -1.36 -23.48
N GLN A 579 -3.36 -0.14 -23.25
CA GLN A 579 -2.53 0.99 -22.85
C GLN A 579 -1.90 0.76 -21.48
N ARG A 580 -2.63 0.21 -20.51
CA ARG A 580 -2.11 -0.18 -19.19
C ARG A 580 -0.93 -1.14 -19.32
N MET A 581 -1.07 -2.21 -20.11
CA MET A 581 0.03 -3.15 -20.37
C MET A 581 1.22 -2.47 -21.06
N ALA A 582 0.97 -1.58 -22.02
CA ALA A 582 2.03 -0.83 -22.68
C ALA A 582 2.79 0.09 -21.69
N MET A 583 2.10 0.73 -20.75
CA MET A 583 2.72 1.51 -19.68
C MET A 583 3.54 0.62 -18.75
N ALA A 584 3.01 -0.52 -18.33
CA ALA A 584 3.72 -1.49 -17.50
C ALA A 584 5.02 -1.96 -18.18
N ARG A 585 4.98 -2.27 -19.48
CA ARG A 585 6.18 -2.60 -20.28
C ARG A 585 7.17 -1.43 -20.35
N GLY A 586 6.68 -0.19 -20.48
CA GLY A 586 7.51 1.01 -20.41
C GLY A 586 8.24 1.16 -19.07
N VAL A 587 7.56 0.88 -17.96
CA VAL A 587 8.15 0.87 -16.61
C VAL A 587 9.21 -0.23 -16.49
N VAL A 588 8.94 -1.45 -17.00
CA VAL A 588 9.93 -2.54 -17.05
C VAL A 588 11.18 -2.11 -17.83
N GLY A 589 11.00 -1.54 -19.02
CA GLY A 589 12.10 -1.10 -19.87
C GLY A 589 12.95 0.00 -19.22
N ALA A 590 12.32 0.98 -18.57
CA ALA A 590 13.02 2.02 -17.82
C ALA A 590 13.85 1.44 -16.64
N ARG A 591 13.31 0.43 -15.94
CA ARG A 591 14.01 -0.26 -14.86
C ARG A 591 15.18 -1.09 -15.37
N GLN A 592 15.02 -1.80 -16.49
CA GLN A 592 16.10 -2.54 -17.13
C GLN A 592 17.24 -1.62 -17.57
N GLN A 593 16.93 -0.47 -18.18
CA GLN A 593 17.95 0.53 -18.53
C GLN A 593 18.69 1.04 -17.30
N ASN A 594 17.98 1.33 -16.20
CA ASN A 594 18.60 1.76 -14.95
C ASN A 594 19.52 0.66 -14.37
N ILE A 595 19.06 -0.59 -14.34
CA ILE A 595 19.87 -1.73 -13.92
C ILE A 595 21.13 -1.85 -14.78
N GLN A 596 21.01 -1.70 -16.10
CA GLN A 596 22.17 -1.77 -17.00
C GLN A 596 23.18 -0.66 -16.70
N ASN A 597 22.73 0.58 -16.51
CA ASN A 597 23.60 1.70 -16.12
C ASN A 597 24.34 1.42 -14.80
N ILE A 598 23.64 0.86 -13.79
CA ILE A 598 24.24 0.51 -12.49
C ILE A 598 25.24 -0.64 -12.64
N LYS A 599 24.94 -1.65 -13.47
CA LYS A 599 25.85 -2.77 -13.78
C LYS A 599 27.14 -2.28 -14.44
N ASP A 600 27.04 -1.34 -15.37
CA ASP A 600 28.20 -0.77 -16.07
C ASP A 600 29.08 0.03 -15.10
N LEU A 601 28.47 0.91 -14.29
CA LEU A 601 29.18 1.65 -13.24
C LEU A 601 29.82 0.72 -12.19
N SER A 602 29.09 -0.32 -11.75
CA SER A 602 29.59 -1.31 -10.80
C SER A 602 30.81 -2.05 -11.37
N SER A 603 30.80 -2.39 -12.66
CA SER A 603 31.91 -3.05 -13.34
C SER A 603 33.15 -2.15 -13.43
N GLU A 604 32.98 -0.86 -13.73
CA GLU A 604 34.08 0.11 -13.75
C GLU A 604 34.71 0.29 -12.34
N LEU A 605 33.87 0.38 -11.30
CA LEU A 605 34.34 0.46 -9.92
C LEU A 605 35.05 -0.83 -9.49
N GLN A 606 34.58 -1.99 -9.92
CA GLN A 606 35.25 -3.27 -9.65
C GLN A 606 36.65 -3.31 -10.28
N LEU A 607 36.81 -2.83 -11.52
CA LEU A 607 38.13 -2.74 -12.16
C LEU A 607 39.06 -1.83 -11.36
N THR A 608 38.58 -0.64 -10.99
CA THR A 608 39.34 0.32 -10.18
C THR A 608 39.75 -0.27 -8.83
N LEU A 609 38.86 -0.98 -8.15
CA LEU A 609 39.16 -1.62 -6.86
C LEU A 609 40.14 -2.78 -7.00
N LYS A 610 40.05 -3.57 -8.09
CA LYS A 610 41.01 -4.63 -8.39
C LYS A 610 42.40 -4.06 -8.68
N GLU A 611 42.47 -2.96 -9.42
CA GLU A 611 43.72 -2.23 -9.67
C GLU A 611 44.31 -1.68 -8.36
N ASN A 612 43.50 -1.05 -7.52
CA ASN A 612 43.95 -0.57 -6.21
C ASN A 612 44.42 -1.71 -5.29
N GLU A 613 43.72 -2.84 -5.27
CA GLU A 613 44.15 -4.03 -4.54
C GLU A 613 45.50 -4.55 -5.07
N SER A 614 45.62 -4.69 -6.39
CA SER A 614 46.84 -5.12 -7.07
C SER A 614 48.03 -4.19 -6.76
N ASN A 615 47.83 -2.87 -6.80
CA ASN A 615 48.87 -1.90 -6.44
C ASN A 615 49.37 -2.01 -4.98
N GLU A 616 48.50 -2.45 -4.07
CA GLU A 616 48.84 -2.62 -2.65
C GLU A 616 49.48 -3.98 -2.34
N ILE A 617 49.06 -5.03 -3.04
CA ILE A 617 49.45 -6.42 -2.75
C ILE A 617 50.47 -7.00 -3.72
N ASP A 618 50.47 -6.65 -5.00
CA ASP A 618 51.30 -7.35 -5.98
C ASP A 618 52.78 -6.97 -5.88
N ALA A 619 53.63 -7.98 -6.04
CA ALA A 619 55.08 -7.81 -6.03
C ALA A 619 55.58 -7.39 -7.42
N ASP A 620 56.48 -6.41 -7.46
CA ASP A 620 57.32 -6.17 -8.63
C ASP A 620 58.31 -7.34 -8.76
N LEU A 621 57.94 -8.35 -9.56
CA LEU A 621 58.72 -9.56 -9.73
C LEU A 621 60.14 -9.28 -10.26
N ALA A 622 60.33 -8.22 -11.06
CA ALA A 622 61.65 -7.86 -11.55
C ALA A 622 62.56 -7.40 -10.39
N GLN A 623 62.01 -6.55 -9.52
CA GLN A 623 62.72 -6.12 -8.31
C GLN A 623 62.93 -7.28 -7.32
N VAL A 624 61.92 -8.13 -7.10
CA VAL A 624 62.02 -9.31 -6.21
C VAL A 624 63.08 -10.30 -6.70
N ILE A 625 63.13 -10.59 -8.01
CA ILE A 625 64.16 -11.47 -8.58
C ILE A 625 65.55 -10.86 -8.43
N SER A 626 65.70 -9.56 -8.70
CA SER A 626 66.96 -8.83 -8.52
C SER A 626 67.42 -8.88 -7.06
N ASP A 627 66.53 -8.61 -6.11
CA ASP A 627 66.84 -8.61 -4.68
C ASP A 627 67.15 -10.02 -4.18
N LEU A 628 66.44 -11.05 -4.66
CA LEU A 628 66.70 -12.45 -4.34
C LEU A 628 68.09 -12.87 -4.79
N GLN A 629 68.47 -12.55 -6.02
CA GLN A 629 69.81 -12.82 -6.55
C GLN A 629 70.90 -12.10 -5.75
N SER A 630 70.68 -10.82 -5.42
CA SER A 630 71.63 -10.04 -4.62
C SER A 630 71.85 -10.64 -3.22
N ARG A 631 70.78 -11.12 -2.57
CA ARG A 631 70.85 -11.73 -1.24
C ARG A 631 71.43 -13.14 -1.26
N GLN A 632 71.16 -13.93 -2.30
CA GLN A 632 71.82 -15.23 -2.49
C GLN A 632 73.34 -15.05 -2.65
N ALA A 633 73.78 -14.05 -3.43
CA ALA A 633 75.19 -13.72 -3.56
C ALA A 633 75.81 -13.23 -2.23
N ALA A 634 75.09 -12.39 -1.48
CA ALA A 634 75.52 -11.92 -0.15
C ALA A 634 75.62 -13.07 0.87
N LEU A 635 74.67 -14.02 0.85
CA LEU A 635 74.68 -15.20 1.70
C LEU A 635 75.91 -16.08 1.40
N GLN A 636 76.20 -16.31 0.12
CA GLN A 636 77.40 -17.06 -0.30
C GLN A 636 78.69 -16.38 0.16
N ALA A 637 78.78 -15.04 0.03
CA ALA A 637 79.93 -14.27 0.51
C ALA A 637 80.08 -14.35 2.04
N SER A 638 78.98 -14.24 2.80
CA SER A 638 78.98 -14.38 4.26
C SER A 638 79.41 -15.78 4.72
N LEU A 639 78.99 -16.83 4.02
CA LEU A 639 79.43 -18.21 4.27
C LEU A 639 80.93 -18.40 4.00
N GLN A 640 81.46 -17.78 2.93
CA GLN A 640 82.91 -17.79 2.65
C GLN A 640 83.71 -17.05 3.72
N LEU A 641 83.23 -15.90 4.18
CA LEU A 641 83.86 -15.12 5.26
C LEU A 641 83.82 -15.84 6.62
N MET A 642 82.73 -16.54 6.92
CA MET A 642 82.70 -17.45 8.08
C MET A 642 83.73 -18.58 7.94
N GLY A 643 83.82 -19.19 6.75
CA GLY A 643 84.79 -20.25 6.47
C GLY A 643 86.25 -19.80 6.62
N THR A 644 86.56 -18.54 6.33
CA THR A 644 87.91 -17.97 6.53
C THR A 644 88.15 -17.49 7.96
N SER A 645 87.15 -16.92 8.64
CA SER A 645 87.26 -16.46 10.05
C SER A 645 87.38 -17.63 11.03
N LEU A 646 86.64 -18.73 10.81
CA LEU A 646 86.78 -19.98 11.58
C LEU A 646 88.13 -20.67 11.35
N ARG A 647 88.75 -20.49 10.17
CA ARG A 647 90.11 -20.99 9.89
C ARG A 647 91.19 -20.14 10.57
N GLN A 648 91.05 -18.82 10.61
CA GLN A 648 91.99 -17.93 11.30
C GLN A 648 91.93 -18.12 12.83
N SER A 649 90.74 -18.30 13.43
CA SER A 649 90.64 -18.51 14.87
C SER A 649 91.20 -19.86 15.34
N LEU A 650 91.23 -20.88 14.48
CA LEU A 650 91.86 -22.17 14.77
C LEU A 650 93.39 -22.09 14.70
N ILE A 651 93.93 -21.22 13.84
CA ILE A 651 95.36 -20.95 13.72
C ILE A 651 95.87 -20.06 14.88
N ASP A 652 95.02 -19.20 15.44
CA ASP A 652 95.36 -18.41 16.66
C ASP A 652 95.11 -19.17 17.98
N TYR A 653 94.45 -20.34 17.94
CA TYR A 653 94.18 -21.18 19.13
C TYR A 653 95.16 -22.35 19.31
N LEU A 654 95.89 -22.73 18.25
CA LEU A 654 97.03 -23.64 18.27
C LEU A 654 98.32 -22.85 18.49
#